data_AF-A0AAD5YRI8-F1
#
_entry.id   AF-A0AAD5YRI8-F1
#
_cell.length_a   1.000
_cell.length_b   1.000
_cell.length_c   1.000
_cell.angle_alpha   90.00
_cell.angle_beta   90.00
_cell.angle_gamma   90.00
#
_symmetry.space_group_name_H-M   'P 1'
#
loop_
_entity.id
_entity.type
_entity.pdbx_description
1 polymer ?
#
loop_
_entity_poly.entity_id
_entity_poly.type
_entity_poly.pdbx_seq_one_letter_code
_entity_poly.pdbx_strand_id
1 'polypeptide(L)'
;MDGYRQITGSHISVTVLKLTYDVFIDDADRQWLSDFFFVHIIRGVKDDNRHPLNEESAAIAVDRFANKVHLTHDFHLDGDWYIDIGIELSSPLGQCLQWSTASHSSVVEDILQIPPHHASRITSHSSSKYSRDLVSHLSDVSGFRIEPGPQAAGPFQAIYIQAYTTDKSLTSNNEGQHHAKFIEATEALQQIQPSVIISSLHDIYTQAKEKNASKARLEVRVPWMLGKTVLTTLSYDIFMNGLYSFTREEWWELRIMRLFAISNLLGLQSLGPTHKRFSPGSLLLTAACVWLMNSLHARPDDGPSSRDLMDAALPVRVAADVLDSQLAYPTSIGETNMHKIAYIPFGCVFFRRMVCGEVPRLRMGGPLLPSKSFHYFFKADIDELRRTYQTSGFLDDSVVRQNRFTTSKGKLPIYHRFGSPEPELFAFATEGDELYQPVIDDGSDVEECPHTPVNRADSDDEPQGIDAQLSQLWRQFVSDLTAKSPNPRGGGIRPSYMKLTPEQRYSGSEDPYKSLRLYEIFTDVWYKNASEEEWDVCFNNLFPPIGFVSTTRRQGYKPSPYYQDWMVMLEQNRDNADLVKRIRDGFRERMFTWEWMPKAESDKMWTTSAKKDGKRAFMCWPVKEDREAAPFILLEKNAVPIFAPPEDEDMGVNDS
;
A
#
# COMPACT_ATOMS: atom_id res chain seq x y z
N MET A 1 -19.26 36.08 -36.06
CA MET A 1 -17.85 35.87 -35.63
C MET A 1 -17.26 34.82 -36.57
N ASP A 2 -17.09 35.20 -37.84
CA ASP A 2 -16.64 34.31 -38.90
C ASP A 2 -15.13 34.41 -39.00
N GLY A 3 -14.45 33.63 -38.16
CA GLY A 3 -13.00 33.45 -38.19
C GLY A 3 -12.69 32.05 -38.66
N TYR A 4 -11.98 31.96 -39.79
CA TYR A 4 -11.38 30.74 -40.35
C TYR A 4 -10.87 29.78 -39.26
N ARG A 5 -11.55 28.65 -39.06
CA ARG A 5 -11.17 27.58 -38.12
C ARG A 5 -10.72 26.36 -38.91
N GLN A 6 -9.43 26.34 -39.25
CA GLN A 6 -8.81 25.26 -40.00
C GLN A 6 -8.51 24.08 -39.06
N ILE A 7 -9.12 22.91 -39.31
CA ILE A 7 -8.64 21.63 -38.74
C ILE A 7 -7.40 21.24 -39.56
N THR A 8 -6.24 21.16 -38.92
CA THR A 8 -5.00 20.71 -39.55
C THR A 8 -4.55 19.38 -38.95
N GLY A 9 -4.65 18.29 -39.72
CA GLY A 9 -3.91 17.03 -39.48
C GLY A 9 -4.76 15.75 -39.34
N SER A 10 -4.67 14.87 -40.33
CA SER A 10 -4.91 13.42 -40.15
C SER A 10 -3.55 12.73 -39.90
N HIS A 11 -3.50 11.81 -38.94
CA HIS A 11 -2.31 11.05 -38.57
C HIS A 11 -2.60 9.57 -38.55
N ILE A 12 -1.99 8.82 -39.45
CA ILE A 12 -2.03 7.36 -39.36
C ILE A 12 -1.03 6.90 -38.28
N SER A 13 -1.47 6.09 -37.32
CA SER A 13 -0.61 5.42 -36.32
C SER A 13 -0.67 3.93 -36.56
N VAL A 14 0.16 3.39 -37.44
CA VAL A 14 0.00 1.99 -37.81
C VAL A 14 0.51 1.05 -36.72
N THR A 15 -0.41 0.43 -35.97
CA THR A 15 -0.14 -0.80 -35.24
C THR A 15 -0.60 -1.95 -36.10
N VAL A 16 0.34 -2.78 -36.51
CA VAL A 16 0.03 -3.99 -37.25
C VAL A 16 -0.09 -5.17 -36.31
N LEU A 17 -0.98 -6.11 -36.59
CA LEU A 17 -1.12 -7.39 -35.91
C LEU A 17 -1.15 -8.45 -37.01
N LYS A 18 -0.27 -9.45 -36.97
CA LYS A 18 -0.33 -10.63 -37.85
C LYS A 18 -0.56 -11.88 -37.00
N LEU A 19 -1.63 -12.61 -37.28
CA LEU A 19 -1.88 -13.99 -36.82
C LEU A 19 -1.40 -14.96 -37.91
N THR A 20 -0.33 -15.71 -37.65
CA THR A 20 0.19 -16.74 -38.58
C THR A 20 0.03 -18.13 -38.02
N TYR A 21 -0.44 -19.05 -38.88
CA TYR A 21 -0.57 -20.47 -38.57
C TYR A 21 0.53 -21.36 -39.15
N ASP A 22 1.42 -20.87 -40.04
CA ASP A 22 2.18 -21.76 -40.93
C ASP A 22 3.68 -21.41 -41.14
N VAL A 23 4.42 -21.04 -40.10
CA VAL A 23 5.85 -20.68 -40.26
C VAL A 23 6.78 -21.71 -39.59
N PHE A 24 7.32 -22.61 -40.42
CA PHE A 24 8.46 -23.54 -40.21
C PHE A 24 8.37 -24.57 -39.10
N ILE A 25 7.76 -25.73 -39.38
CA ILE A 25 7.79 -26.84 -38.43
C ILE A 25 7.71 -28.19 -39.15
N ASP A 26 8.56 -29.13 -38.73
CA ASP A 26 8.45 -30.56 -39.05
C ASP A 26 7.08 -31.10 -38.59
N ASP A 27 6.52 -32.13 -39.23
CA ASP A 27 5.15 -32.60 -38.90
C ASP A 27 5.00 -33.03 -37.43
N ALA A 28 6.11 -33.36 -36.76
CA ALA A 28 6.16 -33.71 -35.34
C ALA A 28 5.90 -32.52 -34.39
N ASP A 29 6.32 -31.29 -34.71
CA ASP A 29 6.13 -30.15 -33.80
C ASP A 29 4.83 -29.34 -34.07
N ARG A 30 4.09 -29.68 -35.14
CA ARG A 30 2.76 -29.09 -35.44
C ARG A 30 1.72 -29.35 -34.35
N GLN A 31 1.85 -30.45 -33.61
CA GLN A 31 0.80 -30.90 -32.69
C GLN A 31 0.73 -30.10 -31.38
N TRP A 32 1.86 -29.56 -30.90
CA TRP A 32 1.86 -28.69 -29.70
C TRP A 32 1.75 -27.20 -30.05
N LEU A 33 2.06 -26.83 -31.29
CA LEU A 33 1.95 -25.46 -31.80
C LEU A 33 0.57 -25.16 -32.42
N SER A 34 -0.31 -26.15 -32.58
CA SER A 34 -1.63 -25.97 -33.20
C SER A 34 -2.50 -24.89 -32.54
N ASP A 35 -2.27 -24.64 -31.25
CA ASP A 35 -3.02 -23.68 -30.45
C ASP A 35 -2.24 -22.38 -30.19
N PHE A 36 -1.04 -22.25 -30.77
CA PHE A 36 -0.24 -21.04 -30.65
C PHE A 36 -0.70 -20.03 -31.70
N PHE A 37 -0.90 -18.79 -31.26
CA PHE A 37 -1.08 -17.66 -32.14
C PHE A 37 0.11 -16.72 -31.98
N PHE A 38 0.71 -16.35 -33.10
CA PHE A 38 1.77 -15.35 -33.12
C PHE A 38 1.15 -13.98 -33.33
N VAL A 39 1.69 -12.97 -32.67
CA VAL A 39 1.25 -11.58 -32.83
C VAL A 39 2.46 -10.73 -33.17
N HIS A 40 2.50 -10.21 -34.39
CA HIS A 40 3.53 -9.26 -34.81
C HIS A 40 3.04 -7.83 -34.60
N ILE A 41 3.75 -7.02 -33.81
CA ILE A 41 3.39 -5.62 -33.56
C ILE A 41 4.48 -4.68 -34.11
N ILE A 42 4.12 -3.85 -35.08
CA ILE A 42 4.98 -2.75 -35.51
C ILE A 42 4.78 -1.56 -34.58
N ARG A 43 5.85 -1.10 -33.93
CA ARG A 43 5.86 0.05 -33.00
C ARG A 43 6.86 1.10 -33.45
N GLY A 44 6.75 2.31 -32.89
CA GLY A 44 7.70 3.41 -33.13
C GLY A 44 7.51 4.16 -34.45
N VAL A 45 6.39 3.94 -35.13
CA VAL A 45 6.04 4.56 -36.42
C VAL A 45 4.95 5.64 -36.29
N LYS A 46 4.71 6.10 -35.05
CA LYS A 46 3.77 7.19 -34.76
C LYS A 46 4.30 8.47 -35.40
N ASP A 47 3.40 9.26 -35.99
CA ASP A 47 3.66 10.56 -36.63
C ASP A 47 4.38 10.56 -37.99
N ASP A 48 4.79 9.40 -38.51
CA ASP A 48 5.56 9.30 -39.76
C ASP A 48 4.77 9.62 -41.03
N ASN A 49 3.44 9.41 -41.03
CA ASN A 49 2.61 9.48 -42.25
C ASN A 49 1.39 10.39 -42.05
N ARG A 50 1.65 11.70 -42.10
CA ARG A 50 0.61 12.75 -42.06
C ARG A 50 0.08 13.02 -43.47
N HIS A 51 -1.23 13.14 -43.62
CA HIS A 51 -1.85 13.46 -44.91
C HIS A 51 -3.15 14.27 -44.71
N PRO A 52 -3.71 14.90 -45.76
CA PRO A 52 -5.04 15.52 -45.71
C PRO A 52 -6.19 14.49 -45.64
N LEU A 53 -7.36 14.90 -45.16
CA LEU A 53 -8.57 14.07 -45.03
C LEU A 53 -9.21 13.80 -46.41
N ASN A 54 -8.58 12.94 -47.22
CA ASN A 54 -9.15 12.40 -48.45
C ASN A 54 -8.55 11.02 -48.75
N GLU A 55 -9.31 10.23 -49.49
CA GLU A 55 -8.98 8.83 -49.80
C GLU A 55 -7.69 8.69 -50.61
N GLU A 56 -7.45 9.56 -51.59
CA GLU A 56 -6.24 9.53 -52.42
C GLU A 56 -4.97 9.69 -51.57
N SER A 57 -4.95 10.67 -50.68
CA SER A 57 -3.80 10.93 -49.81
C SER A 57 -3.64 9.86 -48.74
N ALA A 58 -4.74 9.31 -48.23
CA ALA A 58 -4.74 8.17 -47.31
C ALA A 58 -4.14 6.92 -47.97
N ALA A 59 -4.53 6.62 -49.21
CA ALA A 59 -3.99 5.52 -49.99
C ALA A 59 -2.46 5.63 -50.15
N ILE A 60 -1.98 6.80 -50.56
CA ILE A 60 -0.54 7.08 -50.69
C ILE A 60 0.20 6.90 -49.34
N ALA A 61 -0.41 7.33 -48.23
CA ALA A 61 0.19 7.22 -46.90
C ALA A 61 0.27 5.76 -46.43
N VAL A 62 -0.79 4.97 -46.63
CA VAL A 62 -0.82 3.53 -46.31
C VAL A 62 0.20 2.76 -47.15
N ASP A 63 0.28 3.03 -48.45
CA ASP A 63 1.24 2.37 -49.35
C ASP A 63 2.68 2.75 -49.02
N ARG A 64 2.93 4.03 -48.70
CA ARG A 64 4.25 4.48 -48.21
C ARG A 64 4.63 3.79 -46.92
N PHE A 65 3.68 3.62 -45.99
CA PHE A 65 3.93 2.91 -44.75
C PHE A 65 4.29 1.44 -45.01
N ALA A 66 3.51 0.72 -45.82
CA ALA A 66 3.78 -0.67 -46.18
C ALA A 66 5.18 -0.85 -46.77
N ASN A 67 5.57 0.04 -47.67
CA ASN A 67 6.91 0.04 -48.27
C ASN A 67 8.01 0.32 -47.23
N LYS A 68 7.78 1.27 -46.30
CA LYS A 68 8.73 1.63 -45.25
C LYS A 68 9.02 0.46 -44.30
N VAL A 69 8.01 -0.35 -43.99
CA VAL A 69 8.16 -1.52 -43.10
C VAL A 69 8.40 -2.82 -43.86
N HIS A 70 8.67 -2.73 -45.17
CA HIS A 70 9.00 -3.86 -46.04
C HIS A 70 7.94 -4.96 -46.06
N LEU A 71 6.66 -4.59 -45.99
CA LEU A 71 5.56 -5.53 -46.22
C LEU A 71 5.50 -5.85 -47.72
N THR A 72 5.40 -7.14 -48.06
CA THR A 72 5.21 -7.60 -49.44
C THR A 72 3.86 -7.11 -49.97
N HIS A 73 3.65 -7.08 -51.29
CA HIS A 73 2.37 -6.61 -51.84
C HIS A 73 1.17 -7.46 -51.35
N ASP A 74 1.40 -8.77 -51.23
CA ASP A 74 0.36 -9.75 -50.94
C ASP A 74 0.30 -10.17 -49.46
N PHE A 75 0.98 -9.45 -48.57
CA PHE A 75 1.05 -9.81 -47.15
C PHE A 75 -0.32 -9.95 -46.47
N HIS A 76 -1.31 -9.20 -46.95
CA HIS A 76 -2.68 -9.18 -46.46
C HIS A 76 -3.48 -10.44 -46.83
N LEU A 77 -2.95 -11.28 -47.74
CA LEU A 77 -3.50 -12.61 -48.01
C LEU A 77 -3.12 -13.62 -46.92
N ASP A 78 -2.03 -13.34 -46.18
CA ASP A 78 -1.48 -14.22 -45.14
C ASP A 78 -1.86 -13.72 -43.73
N GLY A 79 -3.08 -14.03 -43.31
CA GLY A 79 -3.61 -13.77 -41.97
C GLY A 79 -4.41 -12.47 -41.84
N ASP A 80 -4.89 -12.18 -40.63
CA ASP A 80 -5.67 -10.97 -40.36
C ASP A 80 -4.76 -9.81 -39.99
N TRP A 81 -4.75 -8.76 -40.82
CA TRP A 81 -3.96 -7.55 -40.61
C TRP A 81 -4.84 -6.36 -40.25
N TYR A 82 -4.47 -5.67 -39.19
CA TYR A 82 -5.17 -4.47 -38.71
C TYR A 82 -4.24 -3.25 -38.74
N ILE A 83 -4.84 -2.06 -38.77
CA ILE A 83 -4.14 -0.76 -38.79
C ILE A 83 -4.93 0.23 -37.92
N ASP A 84 -4.23 1.04 -37.11
CA ASP A 84 -4.86 2.19 -36.44
C ASP A 84 -4.73 3.44 -37.31
N ILE A 85 -5.88 3.98 -37.72
CA ILE A 85 -5.97 5.25 -38.45
C ILE A 85 -6.42 6.31 -37.44
N GLY A 86 -5.76 7.47 -37.42
CA GLY A 86 -6.07 8.52 -36.47
C GLY A 86 -6.26 9.89 -37.10
N ILE A 87 -6.94 10.75 -36.35
CA ILE A 87 -7.05 12.18 -36.60
C ILE A 87 -6.55 12.94 -35.38
N GLU A 88 -5.86 14.06 -35.60
CA GLU A 88 -5.43 14.96 -34.53
C GLU A 88 -6.04 16.34 -34.80
N LEU A 89 -6.85 16.79 -33.86
CA LEU A 89 -7.54 18.05 -33.90
C LEU A 89 -6.76 19.03 -33.05
N SER A 90 -6.36 20.13 -33.65
CA SER A 90 -5.66 21.23 -32.99
C SER A 90 -6.42 22.54 -33.17
N SER A 91 -6.31 23.43 -32.19
CA SER A 91 -6.90 24.76 -32.29
C SER A 91 -5.92 25.71 -32.95
N PRO A 92 -6.31 26.46 -34.00
CA PRO A 92 -5.44 27.46 -34.61
C PRO A 92 -5.10 28.61 -33.65
N LEU A 93 -5.90 28.80 -32.59
CA LEU A 93 -5.66 29.77 -31.53
C LEU A 93 -4.71 29.23 -30.44
N GLY A 94 -4.17 28.02 -30.60
CA GLY A 94 -3.32 27.38 -29.60
C GLY A 94 -4.05 27.01 -28.31
N GLN A 95 -5.38 26.83 -28.37
CA GLN A 95 -6.19 26.36 -27.24
C GLN A 95 -6.04 24.86 -27.00
N CYS A 96 -6.25 24.44 -25.76
CA CYS A 96 -6.32 23.04 -25.36
C CYS A 96 -7.70 22.46 -25.70
N LEU A 97 -7.75 21.51 -26.62
CA LEU A 97 -8.97 20.83 -27.02
C LEU A 97 -9.19 19.56 -26.19
N GLN A 98 -10.41 19.35 -25.70
CA GLN A 98 -10.79 18.20 -24.90
C GLN A 98 -12.13 17.63 -25.34
N TRP A 99 -12.27 16.30 -25.28
CA TRP A 99 -13.50 15.61 -25.68
C TRP A 99 -14.65 15.85 -24.70
N SER A 100 -15.81 16.22 -25.23
CA SER A 100 -17.06 16.31 -24.47
C SER A 100 -17.69 14.93 -24.36
N THR A 101 -17.98 14.52 -23.13
CA THR A 101 -18.60 13.21 -22.84
C THR A 101 -19.95 13.07 -23.53
N ALA A 102 -20.76 14.12 -23.48
CA ALA A 102 -22.10 14.12 -24.05
C ALA A 102 -22.09 13.86 -25.57
N SER A 103 -20.98 14.14 -26.23
CA SER A 103 -20.83 13.98 -27.68
C SER A 103 -20.36 12.60 -28.12
N HIS A 104 -19.95 11.71 -27.21
CA HIS A 104 -19.33 10.44 -27.58
C HIS A 104 -20.22 9.62 -28.53
N SER A 105 -21.53 9.54 -28.27
CA SER A 105 -22.47 8.84 -29.15
C SER A 105 -22.47 9.43 -30.56
N SER A 106 -22.56 10.77 -30.70
CA SER A 106 -22.61 11.43 -32.01
C SER A 106 -21.27 11.34 -32.76
N VAL A 107 -20.15 11.43 -32.05
CA VAL A 107 -18.81 11.20 -32.63
C VAL A 107 -18.71 9.77 -33.16
N VAL A 108 -19.15 8.78 -32.38
CA VAL A 108 -19.11 7.37 -32.77
C VAL A 108 -20.04 7.06 -33.94
N GLU A 109 -21.23 7.68 -33.97
CA GLU A 109 -22.19 7.58 -35.07
C GLU A 109 -21.56 7.98 -36.41
N ASP A 110 -20.91 9.14 -36.46
CA ASP A 110 -20.30 9.69 -37.68
C ASP A 110 -19.08 8.90 -38.14
N ILE A 111 -18.14 8.65 -37.22
CA ILE A 111 -16.86 8.03 -37.57
C ILE A 111 -17.04 6.57 -38.02
N LEU A 112 -18.05 5.88 -37.50
CA LEU A 112 -18.38 4.52 -37.87
C LEU A 112 -19.49 4.43 -38.90
N GLN A 113 -20.16 5.53 -39.25
CA GLN A 113 -21.32 5.54 -40.15
C GLN A 113 -22.38 4.49 -39.75
N ILE A 114 -22.68 4.42 -38.45
CA ILE A 114 -23.67 3.50 -37.89
C ILE A 114 -24.95 4.24 -37.50
N PRO A 115 -26.10 3.55 -37.41
CA PRO A 115 -27.32 4.16 -36.90
C PRO A 115 -27.15 4.75 -35.48
N PRO A 116 -27.80 5.89 -35.16
CA PRO A 116 -27.67 6.55 -33.85
C PRO A 116 -27.94 5.64 -32.66
N HIS A 117 -28.95 4.75 -32.76
CA HIS A 117 -29.30 3.82 -31.69
C HIS A 117 -28.18 2.80 -31.39
N HIS A 118 -27.39 2.40 -32.38
CA HIS A 118 -26.21 1.55 -32.15
C HIS A 118 -25.10 2.33 -31.46
N ALA A 119 -24.84 3.57 -31.90
CA ALA A 119 -23.85 4.44 -31.28
C ALA A 119 -24.18 4.72 -29.81
N SER A 120 -25.44 5.05 -29.50
CA SER A 120 -25.90 5.28 -28.12
C SER A 120 -25.79 4.02 -27.26
N ARG A 121 -26.11 2.84 -27.82
CA ARG A 121 -25.98 1.57 -27.10
C ARG A 121 -24.53 1.27 -26.73
N ILE A 122 -23.59 1.41 -27.67
CA ILE A 122 -22.17 1.07 -27.42
C ILE A 122 -21.43 2.15 -26.63
N THR A 123 -21.99 3.35 -26.46
CA THR A 123 -21.47 4.44 -25.61
C THR A 123 -22.21 4.60 -24.28
N SER A 124 -23.18 3.73 -24.00
CA SER A 124 -23.87 3.69 -22.71
C SER A 124 -22.91 3.26 -21.59
N HIS A 125 -23.06 3.82 -20.39
CA HIS A 125 -22.32 3.39 -19.18
C HIS A 125 -22.55 1.91 -18.83
N SER A 126 -23.65 1.31 -19.30
CA SER A 126 -23.94 -0.12 -19.13
C SER A 126 -23.14 -1.03 -20.07
N SER A 127 -22.50 -0.47 -21.10
CA SER A 127 -21.71 -1.25 -22.06
C SER A 127 -20.39 -1.68 -21.44
N SER A 128 -20.20 -2.99 -21.28
CA SER A 128 -18.93 -3.57 -20.77
C SER A 128 -17.74 -3.35 -21.69
N LYS A 129 -17.99 -2.91 -22.94
CA LYS A 129 -17.00 -2.65 -23.98
C LYS A 129 -16.75 -1.16 -24.20
N TYR A 130 -17.34 -0.32 -23.36
CA TYR A 130 -17.12 1.12 -23.32
C TYR A 130 -16.34 1.47 -22.05
N SER A 131 -15.24 2.19 -22.22
CA SER A 131 -14.49 2.76 -21.12
C SER A 131 -14.43 4.26 -21.30
N ARG A 132 -14.86 4.98 -20.26
CA ARG A 132 -14.77 6.42 -20.17
C ARG A 132 -13.44 6.82 -19.53
N ASP A 133 -12.67 7.65 -20.21
CA ASP A 133 -11.36 8.10 -19.75
C ASP A 133 -11.48 9.55 -19.26
N LEU A 134 -12.00 9.73 -18.03
CA LEU A 134 -12.12 11.05 -17.38
C LEU A 134 -10.77 11.78 -17.38
N VAL A 135 -10.79 13.09 -17.65
CA VAL A 135 -9.57 13.92 -17.74
C VAL A 135 -9.64 15.04 -16.71
N SER A 136 -8.53 15.27 -15.98
CA SER A 136 -8.41 16.35 -14.99
C SER A 136 -9.53 16.35 -13.94
N HIS A 137 -10.15 15.18 -13.69
CA HIS A 137 -11.28 14.98 -12.78
C HIS A 137 -12.60 15.65 -13.16
N LEU A 138 -12.77 16.08 -14.40
CA LEU A 138 -14.00 16.70 -14.87
C LEU A 138 -14.94 15.62 -15.45
N SER A 139 -16.13 15.47 -14.86
CA SER A 139 -17.11 14.46 -15.27
C SER A 139 -17.95 14.85 -16.47
N ASP A 140 -17.58 15.87 -17.22
CA ASP A 140 -18.10 16.12 -18.58
C ASP A 140 -16.97 16.10 -19.62
N VAL A 141 -15.71 16.04 -19.18
CA VAL A 141 -14.54 16.03 -20.05
C VAL A 141 -13.87 14.67 -19.98
N SER A 142 -14.03 13.87 -21.02
CA SER A 142 -13.44 12.54 -21.06
C SER A 142 -13.11 12.11 -22.47
N GLY A 143 -12.01 11.38 -22.63
CA GLY A 143 -11.86 10.51 -23.78
C GLY A 143 -12.71 9.24 -23.64
N PHE A 144 -12.59 8.33 -24.59
CA PHE A 144 -13.24 7.04 -24.52
C PHE A 144 -12.47 5.94 -25.24
N ARG A 145 -12.79 4.69 -24.90
CA ARG A 145 -12.37 3.49 -25.62
C ARG A 145 -13.58 2.59 -25.85
N ILE A 146 -13.71 2.06 -27.06
CA ILE A 146 -14.84 1.22 -27.45
C ILE A 146 -14.34 0.01 -28.24
N GLU A 147 -14.86 -1.17 -27.91
CA GLU A 147 -14.84 -2.34 -28.80
C GLU A 147 -16.26 -2.51 -29.38
N PRO A 148 -16.56 -2.03 -30.60
CA PRO A 148 -17.94 -1.88 -31.09
C PRO A 148 -18.71 -3.21 -31.20
N GLY A 149 -17.99 -4.29 -31.45
CA GLY A 149 -18.55 -5.61 -31.74
C GLY A 149 -19.21 -5.69 -33.12
N PRO A 150 -19.63 -6.90 -33.56
CA PRO A 150 -20.03 -7.13 -34.95
C PRO A 150 -21.22 -6.27 -35.42
N GLN A 151 -22.17 -5.96 -34.53
CA GLN A 151 -23.38 -5.21 -34.86
C GLN A 151 -23.14 -3.70 -35.00
N ALA A 152 -22.02 -3.19 -34.50
CA ALA A 152 -21.73 -1.76 -34.52
C ALA A 152 -20.34 -1.45 -35.09
N ALA A 153 -19.72 -2.40 -35.81
CA ALA A 153 -18.43 -2.20 -36.45
C ALA A 153 -18.50 -1.25 -37.68
N GLY A 154 -19.71 -1.02 -38.20
CA GLY A 154 -19.94 -0.15 -39.37
C GLY A 154 -19.37 -0.74 -40.67
N PRO A 155 -19.39 0.03 -41.77
CA PRO A 155 -18.82 -0.39 -43.05
C PRO A 155 -17.30 -0.56 -43.00
N PHE A 156 -16.65 0.07 -42.02
CA PHE A 156 -15.19 0.00 -41.83
C PHE A 156 -14.72 -1.20 -41.01
N GLN A 157 -15.65 -2.04 -40.52
CA GLN A 157 -15.35 -3.20 -39.69
C GLN A 157 -14.46 -2.84 -38.49
N ALA A 158 -14.74 -1.71 -37.84
CA ALA A 158 -13.93 -1.21 -36.74
C ALA A 158 -13.98 -2.18 -35.54
N ILE A 159 -12.81 -2.60 -35.08
CA ILE A 159 -12.69 -3.52 -33.94
C ILE A 159 -12.35 -2.79 -32.64
N TYR A 160 -11.80 -1.59 -32.73
CA TYR A 160 -11.43 -0.77 -31.59
C TYR A 160 -11.42 0.71 -31.95
N ILE A 161 -11.85 1.55 -31.01
CA ILE A 161 -11.84 3.02 -31.15
C ILE A 161 -11.28 3.60 -29.87
N GLN A 162 -10.49 4.66 -30.00
CA GLN A 162 -10.01 5.42 -28.87
C GLN A 162 -9.97 6.93 -29.16
N ALA A 163 -10.66 7.70 -28.32
CA ALA A 163 -10.54 9.15 -28.26
C ALA A 163 -9.77 9.55 -27.00
N TYR A 164 -8.75 10.38 -27.15
CA TYR A 164 -7.91 10.86 -26.04
C TYR A 164 -7.26 12.20 -26.38
N THR A 165 -6.41 12.71 -25.51
CA THR A 165 -5.68 13.97 -25.73
C THR A 165 -4.17 13.78 -25.64
N THR A 166 -3.43 14.67 -26.29
CA THR A 166 -1.97 14.59 -26.35
C THR A 166 -1.28 14.95 -25.04
N ASP A 167 -2.00 15.48 -24.05
CA ASP A 167 -1.48 15.78 -22.71
C ASP A 167 -0.77 14.60 -22.04
N LYS A 168 -1.22 13.37 -22.35
CA LYS A 168 -0.67 12.14 -21.78
C LYS A 168 0.81 11.93 -22.13
N SER A 169 1.29 12.45 -23.27
CA SER A 169 2.70 12.26 -23.67
C SER A 169 3.67 12.99 -22.75
N LEU A 170 3.27 14.15 -22.20
CA LEU A 170 4.13 14.97 -21.34
C LEU A 170 4.45 14.32 -20.00
N THR A 171 3.57 13.44 -19.53
CA THR A 171 3.72 12.73 -18.24
C THR A 171 4.08 11.26 -18.44
N SER A 172 4.34 10.85 -19.69
CA SER A 172 4.69 9.47 -20.02
C SER A 172 5.97 9.05 -19.31
N ASN A 173 5.97 7.80 -18.84
CA ASN A 173 7.11 7.18 -18.18
C ASN A 173 7.42 5.87 -18.90
N ASN A 174 8.45 5.87 -19.74
CA ASN A 174 8.82 4.69 -20.55
C ASN A 174 9.63 3.66 -19.74
N GLU A 175 10.14 4.02 -18.56
CA GLU A 175 11.05 3.18 -17.78
C GLU A 175 10.35 2.49 -16.59
N GLY A 176 9.10 2.85 -16.28
CA GLY A 176 8.34 2.33 -15.15
C GLY A 176 7.34 1.22 -15.51
N GLN A 177 6.83 0.53 -14.48
CA GLN A 177 5.68 -0.38 -14.63
C GLN A 177 4.40 0.36 -15.05
N HIS A 178 4.30 1.64 -14.70
CA HIS A 178 3.22 2.53 -15.08
C HIS A 178 3.62 3.38 -16.29
N HIS A 179 2.72 3.48 -17.27
CA HIS A 179 2.93 4.27 -18.50
C HIS A 179 3.06 5.78 -18.28
N ALA A 180 2.74 6.26 -17.08
CA ALA A 180 2.86 7.66 -16.69
C ALA A 180 3.57 7.78 -15.34
N LYS A 181 4.03 9.00 -14.99
CA LYS A 181 4.50 9.30 -13.63
C LYS A 181 3.44 8.88 -12.61
N PHE A 182 3.85 8.15 -11.58
CA PHE A 182 2.95 7.50 -10.62
C PHE A 182 3.56 7.61 -9.23
N ILE A 183 2.75 7.97 -8.23
CA ILE A 183 3.14 7.95 -6.81
C ILE A 183 2.49 6.75 -6.11
N GLU A 184 3.24 6.10 -5.23
CA GLU A 184 2.71 5.08 -4.34
C GLU A 184 2.25 5.66 -2.98
N ALA A 185 1.38 4.95 -2.27
CA ALA A 185 0.95 5.40 -0.94
C ALA A 185 2.09 5.39 0.09
N THR A 186 3.04 4.47 -0.05
CA THR A 186 4.29 4.41 0.75
C THR A 186 5.15 5.67 0.57
N GLU A 187 5.24 6.21 -0.65
CA GLU A 187 5.91 7.48 -0.95
C GLU A 187 5.14 8.68 -0.39
N ALA A 188 3.81 8.65 -0.48
CA ALA A 188 2.95 9.69 0.11
C ALA A 188 3.00 9.73 1.65
N LEU A 189 3.38 8.62 2.31
CA LEU A 189 3.56 8.54 3.76
C LEU A 189 4.93 9.04 4.24
N GLN A 190 5.88 9.34 3.34
CA GLN A 190 7.22 9.80 3.73
C GLN A 190 7.17 11.16 4.46
N GLN A 191 8.17 11.41 5.31
CA GLN A 191 8.27 12.66 6.07
C GLN A 191 8.58 13.87 5.18
N ILE A 192 9.33 13.66 4.09
CA ILE A 192 9.70 14.72 3.15
C ILE A 192 8.60 14.88 2.13
N GLN A 193 7.89 16.01 2.19
CA GLN A 193 6.88 16.42 1.22
C GLN A 193 7.18 17.87 0.76
N PRO A 194 6.91 18.22 -0.52
CA PRO A 194 6.42 17.35 -1.59
C PRO A 194 7.44 16.28 -2.00
N SER A 195 6.96 15.11 -2.44
CA SER A 195 7.82 14.11 -3.05
C SER A 195 8.45 14.62 -4.35
N VAL A 196 9.57 14.00 -4.76
CA VAL A 196 10.26 14.33 -6.04
C VAL A 196 9.30 14.21 -7.23
N ILE A 197 8.37 13.24 -7.18
CA ILE A 197 7.37 13.03 -8.22
C ILE A 197 6.39 14.20 -8.30
N ILE A 198 5.89 14.69 -7.16
CA ILE A 198 4.97 15.84 -7.11
C ILE A 198 5.65 17.09 -7.66
N SER A 199 6.88 17.39 -7.22
CA SER A 199 7.64 18.54 -7.72
C SER A 199 7.90 18.43 -9.23
N SER A 200 8.28 17.24 -9.70
CA SER A 200 8.49 17.00 -11.14
C SER A 200 7.20 17.18 -11.96
N LEU A 201 6.04 16.75 -11.46
CA LEU A 201 4.76 16.97 -12.12
C LEU A 201 4.39 18.45 -12.17
N HIS A 202 4.63 19.20 -11.08
CA HIS A 202 4.41 20.63 -11.04
C HIS A 202 5.23 21.36 -12.11
N ASP A 203 6.50 21.01 -12.26
CA ASP A 203 7.38 21.60 -13.28
C ASP A 203 6.90 21.29 -14.70
N ILE A 204 6.46 20.05 -14.94
CA ILE A 204 5.89 19.66 -16.24
C ILE A 204 4.64 20.48 -16.55
N TYR A 205 3.72 20.63 -15.60
CA TYR A 205 2.49 21.40 -15.82
C TYR A 205 2.77 22.88 -16.02
N THR A 206 3.71 23.45 -15.27
CA THR A 206 4.13 24.84 -15.43
C THR A 206 4.72 25.10 -16.82
N GLN A 207 5.58 24.20 -17.31
CA GLN A 207 6.11 24.31 -18.67
C GLN A 207 5.04 24.08 -19.74
N ALA A 208 4.12 23.15 -19.50
CA ALA A 208 3.02 22.85 -20.42
C ALA A 208 2.05 24.04 -20.55
N LYS A 209 1.78 24.75 -19.45
CA LYS A 209 1.01 26.00 -19.41
C LYS A 209 1.50 27.00 -20.45
N GLU A 210 2.83 27.13 -20.60
CA GLU A 210 3.46 28.10 -21.51
C GLU A 210 3.58 27.61 -22.95
N LYS A 211 3.78 26.30 -23.17
CA LYS A 211 4.28 25.78 -24.45
C LYS A 211 3.38 24.75 -25.11
N ASN A 212 2.50 24.08 -24.36
CA ASN A 212 1.76 22.93 -24.87
C ASN A 212 0.25 23.17 -24.95
N ALA A 213 -0.25 23.31 -26.18
CA ALA A 213 -1.68 23.22 -26.47
C ALA A 213 -2.08 21.74 -26.57
N SER A 214 -2.96 21.29 -25.67
CA SER A 214 -3.55 19.95 -25.78
C SER A 214 -4.30 19.79 -27.10
N LYS A 215 -4.05 18.68 -27.78
CA LYS A 215 -4.77 18.33 -29.00
C LYS A 215 -5.68 17.15 -28.71
N ALA A 216 -6.86 17.15 -29.34
CA ALA A 216 -7.78 16.03 -29.27
C ALA A 216 -7.40 15.02 -30.37
N ARG A 217 -7.30 13.75 -30.02
CA ARG A 217 -6.93 12.66 -30.93
C ARG A 217 -7.99 11.59 -30.91
N LEU A 218 -8.33 11.08 -32.07
CA LEU A 218 -9.23 9.94 -32.24
C LEU A 218 -8.50 8.92 -33.12
N GLU A 219 -8.54 7.65 -32.73
CA GLU A 219 -7.95 6.53 -33.46
C GLU A 219 -8.99 5.43 -33.63
N VAL A 220 -9.01 4.81 -34.81
CA VAL A 220 -9.87 3.67 -35.15
C VAL A 220 -9.02 2.54 -35.70
N ARG A 221 -9.16 1.35 -35.12
CA ARG A 221 -8.53 0.11 -35.59
C ARG A 221 -9.45 -0.59 -36.57
N VAL A 222 -8.99 -0.76 -37.81
CA VAL A 222 -9.73 -1.42 -38.89
C VAL A 222 -8.88 -2.48 -39.58
N PRO A 223 -9.47 -3.42 -40.33
CA PRO A 223 -8.74 -4.26 -41.27
C PRO A 223 -7.89 -3.41 -42.21
N TRP A 224 -6.69 -3.89 -42.53
CA TRP A 224 -5.71 -3.18 -43.35
C TRP A 224 -6.29 -2.61 -44.64
N MET A 225 -7.11 -3.42 -45.34
CA MET A 225 -7.73 -3.07 -46.61
C MET A 225 -8.66 -1.85 -46.53
N LEU A 226 -9.20 -1.55 -45.34
CA LEU A 226 -10.11 -0.44 -45.08
C LEU A 226 -9.39 0.80 -44.52
N GLY A 227 -8.08 0.71 -44.27
CA GLY A 227 -7.28 1.82 -43.74
C GLY A 227 -7.20 3.02 -44.67
N LYS A 228 -7.46 2.84 -45.97
CA LYS A 228 -7.46 3.91 -46.99
C LYS A 228 -8.75 4.73 -47.00
N THR A 229 -9.84 4.18 -46.47
CA THR A 229 -11.18 4.78 -46.57
C THR A 229 -11.69 5.34 -45.23
N VAL A 230 -11.30 4.75 -44.10
CA VAL A 230 -11.77 5.18 -42.78
C VAL A 230 -11.25 6.57 -42.41
N LEU A 231 -12.07 7.38 -41.73
CA LEU A 231 -11.76 8.76 -41.33
C LEU A 231 -11.40 9.72 -42.49
N THR A 232 -11.75 9.40 -43.74
CA THR A 232 -11.49 10.28 -44.90
C THR A 232 -12.59 11.33 -45.11
N THR A 233 -13.80 11.05 -44.62
CA THR A 233 -14.95 11.95 -44.66
C THR A 233 -15.48 12.12 -43.24
N LEU A 234 -15.41 13.33 -42.70
CA LEU A 234 -15.89 13.61 -41.35
C LEU A 234 -16.71 14.89 -41.33
N SER A 235 -17.78 14.87 -40.54
CA SER A 235 -18.59 16.08 -40.34
C SER A 235 -17.88 17.06 -39.42
N TYR A 236 -17.60 18.26 -39.95
CA TYR A 236 -16.98 19.34 -39.18
C TYR A 236 -17.82 19.71 -37.95
N ASP A 237 -19.14 19.73 -38.10
CA ASP A 237 -20.08 20.13 -37.04
C ASP A 237 -20.01 19.20 -35.82
N ILE A 238 -19.66 17.93 -36.04
CA ILE A 238 -19.61 16.94 -34.96
C ILE A 238 -18.42 17.19 -34.04
N PHE A 239 -17.25 17.56 -34.58
CA PHE A 239 -16.12 17.95 -33.73
C PHE A 239 -16.31 19.31 -33.10
N MET A 240 -16.98 20.24 -33.79
CA MET A 240 -17.29 21.56 -33.25
C MET A 240 -18.21 21.49 -32.03
N ASN A 241 -19.15 20.56 -32.04
CA ASN A 241 -20.06 20.31 -30.92
C ASN A 241 -19.51 19.27 -29.92
N GLY A 242 -18.49 18.51 -30.32
CA GLY A 242 -17.92 17.41 -29.53
C GLY A 242 -16.66 17.75 -28.73
N LEU A 243 -16.15 18.97 -28.85
CA LEU A 243 -14.94 19.42 -28.16
C LEU A 243 -15.19 20.65 -27.29
N TYR A 244 -14.64 20.63 -26.09
CA TYR A 244 -14.39 21.82 -25.31
C TYR A 244 -13.06 22.44 -25.70
N SER A 245 -13.01 23.77 -25.66
CA SER A 245 -11.80 24.55 -25.91
C SER A 245 -11.47 25.38 -24.69
N PHE A 246 -10.26 25.18 -24.14
CA PHE A 246 -9.75 25.91 -23.00
C PHE A 246 -8.51 26.70 -23.40
N THR A 247 -8.26 27.85 -22.77
CA THR A 247 -6.92 28.43 -22.88
C THR A 247 -5.88 27.48 -22.24
N ARG A 248 -4.63 27.55 -22.68
CA ARG A 248 -3.55 26.75 -22.08
C ARG A 248 -3.40 27.07 -20.59
N GLU A 249 -3.55 28.34 -20.24
CA GLU A 249 -3.53 28.79 -18.86
C GLU A 249 -4.61 28.09 -18.04
N GLU A 250 -5.89 28.23 -18.38
CA GLU A 250 -6.98 27.60 -17.62
C GLU A 250 -6.82 26.08 -17.48
N TRP A 251 -6.43 25.41 -18.57
CA TRP A 251 -6.32 23.95 -18.61
C TRP A 251 -5.22 23.41 -17.69
N TRP A 252 -4.02 23.98 -17.78
CA TRP A 252 -2.88 23.53 -16.99
C TRP A 252 -2.93 24.05 -15.56
N GLU A 253 -3.45 25.27 -15.34
CA GLU A 253 -3.64 25.83 -13.99
C GLU A 253 -4.58 24.97 -13.15
N LEU A 254 -5.65 24.43 -13.74
CA LEU A 254 -6.54 23.48 -13.05
C LEU A 254 -5.76 22.30 -12.46
N ARG A 255 -4.84 21.71 -13.23
CA ARG A 255 -4.03 20.58 -12.74
C ARG A 255 -3.02 21.01 -11.69
N ILE A 256 -2.39 22.17 -11.87
CA ILE A 256 -1.45 22.75 -10.91
C ILE A 256 -2.15 23.00 -9.56
N MET A 257 -3.30 23.66 -9.55
CA MET A 257 -4.07 23.93 -8.33
C MET A 257 -4.43 22.64 -7.59
N ARG A 258 -4.86 21.60 -8.31
CA ARG A 258 -5.21 20.31 -7.70
C ARG A 258 -3.98 19.59 -7.15
N LEU A 259 -2.88 19.56 -7.90
CA LEU A 259 -1.62 18.98 -7.45
C LEU A 259 -1.10 19.71 -6.20
N PHE A 260 -1.21 21.04 -6.17
CA PHE A 260 -0.85 21.87 -5.03
C PHE A 260 -1.72 21.56 -3.80
N ALA A 261 -3.04 21.44 -3.96
CA ALA A 261 -3.93 21.07 -2.85
C ALA A 261 -3.58 19.68 -2.26
N ILE A 262 -3.32 18.69 -3.13
CA ILE A 262 -2.89 17.35 -2.71
C ILE A 262 -1.54 17.42 -1.97
N SER A 263 -0.57 18.15 -2.54
CA SER A 263 0.76 18.36 -1.95
C SER A 263 0.66 18.95 -0.53
N ASN A 264 -0.16 19.98 -0.34
CA ASN A 264 -0.37 20.59 0.97
C ASN A 264 -1.00 19.61 1.97
N LEU A 265 -2.00 18.82 1.55
CA LEU A 265 -2.61 17.81 2.43
C LEU A 265 -1.59 16.75 2.87
N LEU A 266 -0.77 16.25 1.94
CA LEU A 266 0.28 15.28 2.26
C LEU A 266 1.37 15.90 3.14
N GLY A 267 1.73 17.18 2.94
CA GLY A 267 2.65 17.90 3.80
C GLY A 267 2.12 18.09 5.23
N LEU A 268 0.84 18.44 5.39
CA LEU A 268 0.21 18.50 6.71
C LEU A 268 0.18 17.12 7.38
N GLN A 269 -0.13 16.07 6.60
CA GLN A 269 -0.03 14.70 7.11
C GLN A 269 1.40 14.32 7.49
N SER A 270 2.43 14.77 6.78
CA SER A 270 3.81 14.38 7.09
C SER A 270 4.35 15.06 8.36
N LEU A 271 3.86 16.26 8.68
CA LEU A 271 4.26 17.06 9.84
C LEU A 271 3.51 16.71 11.13
N GLY A 272 2.30 16.16 11.04
CA GLY A 272 1.48 15.94 12.23
C GLY A 272 1.88 14.73 13.09
N PRO A 273 1.31 14.59 14.30
CA PRO A 273 1.67 13.52 15.23
C PRO A 273 1.43 12.13 14.65
N THR A 274 2.40 11.24 14.85
CA THR A 274 2.43 9.91 14.26
C THR A 274 1.19 9.06 14.59
N HIS A 275 0.67 9.12 15.81
CA HIS A 275 -0.57 8.39 16.16
C HIS A 275 -1.80 8.87 15.38
N LYS A 276 -1.89 10.17 15.03
CA LYS A 276 -2.99 10.73 14.22
C LYS A 276 -2.82 10.42 12.73
N ARG A 277 -1.57 10.45 12.22
CA ARG A 277 -1.22 10.13 10.82
C ARG A 277 -1.66 8.75 10.38
N PHE A 278 -1.53 7.77 11.28
CA PHE A 278 -1.89 6.36 11.04
C PHE A 278 -3.28 6.01 11.59
N SER A 279 -4.14 7.01 11.77
CA SER A 279 -5.57 6.79 11.96
C SER A 279 -6.20 6.27 10.66
N PRO A 280 -7.24 5.43 10.71
CA PRO A 280 -7.91 4.94 9.50
C PRO A 280 -8.39 6.05 8.56
N GLY A 281 -8.94 7.15 9.11
CA GLY A 281 -9.42 8.28 8.33
C GLY A 281 -8.30 9.09 7.64
N SER A 282 -7.14 9.21 8.27
CA SER A 282 -5.96 9.84 7.66
C SER A 282 -5.36 8.99 6.56
N LEU A 283 -5.20 7.69 6.79
CA LEU A 283 -4.70 6.75 5.78
C LEU A 283 -5.65 6.63 4.58
N LEU A 284 -6.96 6.62 4.82
CA LEU A 284 -7.95 6.67 3.74
C LEU A 284 -7.80 7.96 2.90
N LEU A 285 -7.61 9.12 3.54
CA LEU A 285 -7.33 10.37 2.83
C LEU A 285 -6.02 10.29 2.03
N THR A 286 -4.95 9.71 2.59
CA THR A 286 -3.67 9.51 1.87
C THR A 286 -3.87 8.68 0.61
N ALA A 287 -4.57 7.55 0.71
CA ALA A 287 -4.87 6.70 -0.45
C ALA A 287 -5.73 7.44 -1.50
N ALA A 288 -6.72 8.21 -1.06
CA ALA A 288 -7.56 9.03 -1.93
C ALA A 288 -6.73 10.11 -2.65
N CYS A 289 -5.81 10.79 -1.95
CA CYS A 289 -4.88 11.75 -2.53
C CYS A 289 -3.98 11.13 -3.59
N VAL A 290 -3.44 9.93 -3.34
CA VAL A 290 -2.61 9.17 -4.29
C VAL A 290 -3.38 8.83 -5.55
N TRP A 291 -4.57 8.23 -5.39
CA TRP A 291 -5.46 7.89 -6.51
C TRP A 291 -5.78 9.14 -7.34
N LEU A 292 -6.19 10.23 -6.67
CA LEU A 292 -6.56 11.49 -7.30
C LEU A 292 -5.36 12.15 -8.01
N MET A 293 -4.16 12.09 -7.44
CA MET A 293 -2.97 12.65 -8.08
C MET A 293 -2.61 11.89 -9.35
N ASN A 294 -2.61 10.56 -9.29
CA ASN A 294 -2.30 9.71 -10.43
C ASN A 294 -3.34 9.87 -11.55
N SER A 295 -4.61 10.13 -11.22
CA SER A 295 -5.68 10.39 -12.20
C SER A 295 -5.71 11.80 -12.79
N LEU A 296 -4.82 12.72 -12.38
CA LEU A 296 -4.73 14.05 -13.02
C LEU A 296 -4.31 13.97 -14.49
N HIS A 297 -3.41 13.04 -14.78
CA HIS A 297 -2.78 12.88 -16.10
C HIS A 297 -2.88 11.47 -16.68
N ALA A 298 -3.35 10.50 -15.88
CA ALA A 298 -3.73 9.17 -16.36
C ALA A 298 -5.25 8.96 -16.23
N ARG A 299 -5.75 7.88 -16.84
CA ARG A 299 -7.12 7.43 -16.58
C ARG A 299 -7.23 7.09 -15.08
N PRO A 300 -8.30 7.52 -14.37
CA PRO A 300 -8.57 7.02 -13.04
C PRO A 300 -8.60 5.48 -13.02
N ASP A 301 -7.92 4.89 -12.06
CA ASP A 301 -8.03 3.45 -11.82
C ASP A 301 -9.45 3.15 -11.32
N ASP A 302 -10.13 2.26 -12.03
CA ASP A 302 -11.49 1.80 -11.74
C ASP A 302 -11.52 0.28 -11.49
N GLY A 303 -10.39 -0.32 -11.11
CA GLY A 303 -10.33 -1.69 -10.61
C GLY A 303 -11.05 -1.86 -9.26
N PRO A 304 -11.29 -3.11 -8.79
CA PRO A 304 -12.07 -3.37 -7.58
C PRO A 304 -11.61 -2.59 -6.35
N SER A 305 -10.30 -2.57 -6.06
CA SER A 305 -9.75 -1.84 -4.91
C SER A 305 -9.94 -0.33 -5.02
N SER A 306 -9.90 0.21 -6.23
CA SER A 306 -10.09 1.64 -6.48
C SER A 306 -11.57 2.04 -6.44
N ARG A 307 -12.50 1.11 -6.77
CA ARG A 307 -13.94 1.29 -6.52
C ARG A 307 -14.25 1.34 -5.03
N ASP A 308 -13.70 0.41 -4.25
CA ASP A 308 -13.83 0.45 -2.79
C ASP A 308 -13.29 1.77 -2.21
N LEU A 309 -12.17 2.28 -2.75
CA LEU A 309 -11.64 3.58 -2.36
C LEU A 309 -12.58 4.71 -2.74
N MET A 310 -13.17 4.71 -3.94
CA MET A 310 -14.14 5.71 -4.36
C MET A 310 -15.39 5.71 -3.46
N ASP A 311 -15.91 4.54 -3.11
CA ASP A 311 -17.05 4.40 -2.18
C ASP A 311 -16.71 4.90 -0.77
N ALA A 312 -15.47 4.72 -0.33
CA ALA A 312 -14.98 5.21 0.95
C ALA A 312 -14.66 6.72 0.92
N ALA A 313 -14.16 7.27 -0.18
CA ALA A 313 -13.57 8.62 -0.20
C ALA A 313 -14.44 9.69 -0.85
N LEU A 314 -15.35 9.34 -1.77
CA LEU A 314 -16.18 10.28 -2.50
C LEU A 314 -17.54 10.52 -1.80
N PRO A 315 -18.26 11.60 -2.15
CA PRO A 315 -19.66 11.75 -1.80
C PRO A 315 -20.47 10.54 -2.28
N VAL A 316 -21.41 10.09 -1.44
CA VAL A 316 -22.32 8.99 -1.74
C VAL A 316 -23.76 9.48 -1.77
N ARG A 317 -24.57 8.91 -2.66
CA ARG A 317 -26.01 9.20 -2.78
C ARG A 317 -26.78 7.93 -3.10
N VAL A 318 -28.08 7.90 -2.79
CA VAL A 318 -28.96 6.78 -3.17
C VAL A 318 -28.94 6.64 -4.69
N ALA A 319 -28.72 5.42 -5.18
CA ALA A 319 -28.47 5.18 -6.61
C ALA A 319 -29.57 5.71 -7.52
N ALA A 320 -30.84 5.64 -7.10
CA ALA A 320 -31.98 6.15 -7.86
C ALA A 320 -31.94 7.68 -8.11
N ASP A 321 -31.18 8.43 -7.32
CA ASP A 321 -31.04 9.89 -7.46
C ASP A 321 -29.79 10.33 -8.23
N VAL A 322 -28.95 9.38 -8.66
CA VAL A 322 -27.68 9.67 -9.34
C VAL A 322 -27.89 9.57 -10.83
N LEU A 323 -27.55 10.64 -11.56
CA LEU A 323 -27.56 10.61 -13.02
C LEU A 323 -26.38 9.77 -13.53
N ASP A 324 -26.56 9.08 -14.65
CA ASP A 324 -25.48 8.30 -15.29
C ASP A 324 -24.19 9.10 -15.52
N SER A 325 -24.31 10.40 -15.85
CA SER A 325 -23.16 11.29 -16.05
C SER A 325 -22.38 11.59 -14.77
N GLN A 326 -23.01 11.40 -13.61
CA GLN A 326 -22.46 11.64 -12.28
C GLN A 326 -21.87 10.39 -11.64
N LEU A 327 -22.02 9.20 -12.25
CA LEU A 327 -21.42 7.98 -11.71
C LEU A 327 -19.89 8.10 -11.67
N ALA A 328 -19.30 7.76 -10.53
CA ALA A 328 -17.84 7.75 -10.38
C ALA A 328 -17.18 6.62 -11.20
N TYR A 329 -17.89 5.50 -11.34
CA TYR A 329 -17.48 4.34 -12.12
C TYR A 329 -18.70 3.57 -12.63
N PRO A 330 -18.57 2.73 -13.69
CA PRO A 330 -19.69 1.98 -14.25
C PRO A 330 -20.38 1.10 -13.20
N THR A 331 -21.64 1.45 -12.89
CA THR A 331 -22.46 0.78 -11.88
C THR A 331 -23.88 0.63 -12.41
N SER A 332 -24.47 -0.55 -12.24
CA SER A 332 -25.85 -0.79 -12.64
C SER A 332 -26.80 -0.11 -11.65
N ILE A 333 -27.50 0.94 -12.09
CA ILE A 333 -28.56 1.57 -11.33
C ILE A 333 -29.86 0.80 -11.60
N GLY A 334 -30.34 0.05 -10.61
CA GLY A 334 -31.67 -0.56 -10.64
C GLY A 334 -32.71 0.35 -9.98
N GLU A 335 -33.92 0.45 -10.54
CA GLU A 335 -34.99 1.34 -10.04
C GLU A 335 -35.38 1.09 -8.57
N THR A 336 -35.13 -0.10 -8.03
CA THR A 336 -35.45 -0.48 -6.64
C THR A 336 -34.25 -0.45 -5.69
N ASN A 337 -33.08 -0.02 -6.17
CA ASN A 337 -31.83 -0.26 -5.45
C ASN A 337 -31.51 0.89 -4.48
N MET A 338 -32.00 0.78 -3.24
CA MET A 338 -31.80 1.75 -2.16
C MET A 338 -30.35 1.89 -1.65
N HIS A 339 -29.40 1.13 -2.21
CA HIS A 339 -27.99 1.26 -1.85
C HIS A 339 -27.42 2.64 -2.20
N LYS A 340 -26.45 3.09 -1.39
CA LYS A 340 -25.69 4.32 -1.64
C LYS A 340 -24.50 4.01 -2.54
N ILE A 341 -24.26 4.84 -3.55
CA ILE A 341 -23.15 4.71 -4.50
C ILE A 341 -22.32 5.99 -4.55
N ALA A 342 -21.02 5.87 -4.85
CA ALA A 342 -20.15 7.00 -5.09
C ALA A 342 -20.57 7.78 -6.35
N TYR A 343 -20.59 9.10 -6.24
CA TYR A 343 -20.92 9.97 -7.37
C TYR A 343 -20.04 11.22 -7.40
N ILE A 344 -20.01 11.88 -8.55
CA ILE A 344 -19.25 13.09 -8.83
C ILE A 344 -20.21 14.28 -8.84
N PRO A 345 -20.38 14.99 -7.71
CA PRO A 345 -21.21 16.18 -7.69
C PRO A 345 -20.55 17.32 -8.48
N PHE A 346 -21.35 18.23 -9.00
CA PHE A 346 -20.90 19.49 -9.62
C PHE A 346 -19.96 19.35 -10.84
N GLY A 347 -19.93 18.18 -11.48
CA GLY A 347 -19.10 18.00 -12.68
C GLY A 347 -17.61 17.76 -12.39
N CYS A 348 -17.20 17.59 -11.13
CA CYS A 348 -15.79 17.47 -10.76
C CYS A 348 -15.58 16.56 -9.54
N VAL A 349 -14.54 15.72 -9.56
CA VAL A 349 -14.27 14.79 -8.45
C VAL A 349 -13.83 15.57 -7.21
N PHE A 350 -14.59 15.42 -6.13
CA PHE A 350 -14.26 15.93 -4.79
C PHE A 350 -14.33 14.78 -3.79
N PHE A 351 -13.55 14.89 -2.71
CA PHE A 351 -13.71 13.99 -1.58
C PHE A 351 -14.97 14.34 -0.79
N ARG A 352 -15.48 13.36 -0.04
CA ARG A 352 -16.47 13.63 1.02
C ARG A 352 -15.85 14.54 2.08
N ARG A 353 -16.70 15.04 2.99
CA ARG A 353 -16.29 16.00 4.01
C ARG A 353 -15.02 15.56 4.74
N MET A 354 -14.05 16.48 4.78
CA MET A 354 -12.77 16.30 5.47
C MET A 354 -12.76 17.09 6.77
N VAL A 355 -11.91 16.67 7.70
CA VAL A 355 -11.56 17.43 8.91
C VAL A 355 -10.11 17.89 8.75
N CYS A 356 -9.92 19.20 8.69
CA CYS A 356 -8.61 19.82 8.61
C CYS A 356 -8.14 20.25 10.00
N GLY A 357 -7.72 19.27 10.81
CA GLY A 357 -7.03 19.51 12.09
C GLY A 357 -5.51 19.45 11.92
N GLU A 358 -4.79 19.16 13.01
CA GLU A 358 -3.32 18.93 12.98
C GLU A 358 -2.89 17.90 11.93
N VAL A 359 -3.70 16.84 11.76
CA VAL A 359 -3.57 15.87 10.68
C VAL A 359 -4.89 15.82 9.92
N PRO A 360 -4.89 16.18 8.62
CA PRO A 360 -6.07 16.03 7.78
C PRO A 360 -6.54 14.58 7.69
N ARG A 361 -7.86 14.40 7.76
CA ARG A 361 -8.52 13.09 7.65
C ARG A 361 -9.88 13.22 6.98
N LEU A 362 -10.38 12.15 6.39
CA LEU A 362 -11.81 12.09 6.07
C LEU A 362 -12.62 12.01 7.36
N ARG A 363 -13.79 12.68 7.39
CA ARG A 363 -14.69 12.67 8.56
C ARG A 363 -15.04 11.23 8.95
N MET A 364 -15.12 11.00 10.26
CA MET A 364 -15.52 9.72 10.83
C MET A 364 -16.99 9.39 10.51
N GLY A 365 -17.36 8.11 10.62
CA GLY A 365 -18.74 7.63 10.40
C GLY A 365 -19.11 7.29 8.96
N GLY A 366 -18.22 7.52 7.99
CA GLY A 366 -18.40 7.00 6.63
C GLY A 366 -17.67 5.67 6.40
N PRO A 367 -17.94 4.97 5.28
CA PRO A 367 -17.26 3.71 4.93
C PRO A 367 -15.73 3.83 5.00
N LEU A 368 -15.10 2.79 5.52
CA LEU A 368 -13.65 2.59 5.54
C LEU A 368 -13.23 1.66 4.41
N LEU A 369 -11.94 1.66 4.09
CA LEU A 369 -11.38 0.81 3.05
C LEU A 369 -11.31 -0.66 3.53
N PRO A 370 -11.83 -1.65 2.76
CA PRO A 370 -11.67 -3.06 3.08
C PRO A 370 -10.21 -3.48 3.14
N SER A 371 -9.86 -4.47 3.97
CA SER A 371 -8.45 -4.86 4.22
C SER A 371 -7.69 -5.25 2.94
N LYS A 372 -8.34 -5.91 1.98
CA LYS A 372 -7.72 -6.26 0.68
C LYS A 372 -7.35 -5.02 -0.12
N SER A 373 -8.26 -4.05 -0.18
CA SER A 373 -8.10 -2.80 -0.92
C SER A 373 -7.10 -1.88 -0.21
N PHE A 374 -7.09 -1.88 1.13
CA PHE A 374 -6.05 -1.24 1.93
C PHE A 374 -4.66 -1.80 1.59
N HIS A 375 -4.52 -3.13 1.59
CA HIS A 375 -3.27 -3.78 1.22
C HIS A 375 -2.86 -3.49 -0.24
N TYR A 376 -3.82 -3.34 -1.16
CA TYR A 376 -3.52 -2.95 -2.54
C TYR A 376 -2.80 -1.58 -2.63
N PHE A 377 -3.27 -0.58 -1.88
CA PHE A 377 -2.68 0.76 -1.89
C PHE A 377 -1.38 0.85 -1.07
N PHE A 378 -1.36 0.25 0.13
CA PHE A 378 -0.25 0.42 1.07
C PHE A 378 0.79 -0.71 1.03
N LYS A 379 0.50 -1.82 0.34
CA LYS A 379 1.32 -3.05 0.31
C LYS A 379 1.59 -3.64 1.71
N ALA A 380 0.76 -3.28 2.68
CA ALA A 380 0.86 -3.65 4.09
C ALA A 380 -0.51 -3.54 4.74
N ASP A 381 -0.73 -4.22 5.87
CA ASP A 381 -1.87 -3.95 6.74
C ASP A 381 -1.63 -2.73 7.65
N ILE A 382 -2.68 -2.25 8.33
CA ILE A 382 -2.59 -1.05 9.18
C ILE A 382 -1.61 -1.23 10.34
N ASP A 383 -1.51 -2.43 10.91
CA ASP A 383 -0.63 -2.72 12.04
C ASP A 383 0.84 -2.83 11.58
N GLU A 384 1.09 -3.34 10.38
CA GLU A 384 2.38 -3.34 9.70
C GLU A 384 2.85 -1.91 9.41
N LEU A 385 1.98 -1.03 8.90
CA LEU A 385 2.31 0.38 8.72
C LEU A 385 2.61 1.04 10.07
N ARG A 386 1.76 0.82 11.08
CA ARG A 386 1.99 1.37 12.41
C ARG A 386 3.33 0.94 12.99
N ARG A 387 3.68 -0.34 12.86
CA ARG A 387 4.99 -0.85 13.29
C ARG A 387 6.16 -0.29 12.47
N THR A 388 5.94 0.01 11.20
CA THR A 388 6.98 0.55 10.32
C THR A 388 7.25 2.04 10.60
N TYR A 389 6.20 2.81 10.88
CA TYR A 389 6.29 4.27 10.93
C TYR A 389 6.05 4.89 12.31
N GLN A 390 5.38 4.21 13.25
CA GLN A 390 5.12 4.75 14.60
C GLN A 390 6.20 4.43 15.61
N THR A 391 6.91 3.33 15.44
CA THR A 391 7.88 2.91 16.45
C THR A 391 9.17 3.72 16.28
N SER A 392 9.37 4.71 17.15
CA SER A 392 10.66 5.36 17.35
C SER A 392 11.71 4.28 17.58
N GLY A 393 12.55 4.03 16.56
CA GLY A 393 13.66 3.08 16.68
C GLY A 393 13.80 2.02 15.58
N PHE A 394 12.98 2.04 14.54
CA PHE A 394 13.18 1.15 13.38
C PHE A 394 13.08 1.94 12.08
N LEU A 395 14.15 1.93 11.28
CA LEU A 395 14.12 1.87 9.82
C LEU A 395 15.55 1.64 9.31
N ASP A 396 15.83 0.40 8.89
CA ASP A 396 16.73 0.16 7.76
C ASP A 396 16.00 -0.76 6.78
N ASP A 397 15.52 -0.16 5.69
CA ASP A 397 14.78 -0.82 4.61
C ASP A 397 15.63 -1.87 3.86
N SER A 398 16.97 -1.83 4.00
CA SER A 398 17.86 -2.78 3.33
C SER A 398 17.75 -4.21 3.85
N VAL A 399 17.10 -4.43 5.01
CA VAL A 399 17.04 -5.72 5.71
C VAL A 399 15.71 -6.46 5.53
N VAL A 400 14.65 -5.77 5.08
CA VAL A 400 13.29 -6.36 4.94
C VAL A 400 13.19 -7.34 3.75
N ARG A 401 14.10 -7.26 2.77
CA ARG A 401 14.02 -8.07 1.53
C ARG A 401 14.66 -9.47 1.58
N GLN A 402 15.15 -9.96 2.71
CA GLN A 402 15.66 -11.34 2.80
C GLN A 402 14.71 -12.30 3.54
N ASN A 403 13.84 -12.92 2.74
CA ASN A 403 12.99 -14.04 3.12
C ASN A 403 13.83 -15.24 3.60
N ARG A 404 13.86 -15.46 4.91
CA ARG A 404 13.99 -16.81 5.45
C ARG A 404 12.65 -17.20 6.06
N PHE A 405 12.18 -18.39 5.68
CA PHE A 405 11.09 -19.08 6.35
C PHE A 405 11.38 -19.12 7.85
N THR A 406 10.68 -18.29 8.60
CA THR A 406 10.62 -18.44 10.05
C THR A 406 9.56 -19.49 10.32
N THR A 407 9.95 -20.60 10.94
CA THR A 407 8.99 -21.55 11.50
C THR A 407 8.06 -20.77 12.40
N SER A 408 6.78 -20.74 12.05
CA SER A 408 5.70 -20.01 12.72
C SER A 408 5.52 -20.52 14.15
N LYS A 409 6.37 -20.08 15.08
CA LYS A 409 5.97 -20.05 16.48
C LYS A 409 4.74 -19.14 16.53
N GLY A 410 3.59 -19.68 16.94
CA GLY A 410 2.33 -18.95 17.01
C GLY A 410 2.46 -17.62 17.77
N LYS A 411 1.48 -16.72 17.59
CA LYS A 411 1.41 -15.47 18.37
C LYS A 411 1.53 -15.82 19.85
N LEU A 412 2.39 -15.10 20.59
CA LEU A 412 2.47 -15.28 22.03
C LEU A 412 1.11 -14.88 22.65
N PRO A 413 0.62 -15.64 23.63
CA PRO A 413 -0.60 -15.26 24.33
C PRO A 413 -0.36 -13.95 25.07
N ILE A 414 -1.42 -13.14 25.12
CA ILE A 414 -1.46 -12.00 26.03
C ILE A 414 -1.59 -12.58 27.43
N TYR A 415 -0.83 -12.04 28.37
CA TYR A 415 -0.93 -12.36 29.77
C TYR A 415 -2.35 -11.97 30.22
N HIS A 416 -3.15 -13.00 30.51
CA HIS A 416 -4.49 -12.85 31.03
C HIS A 416 -4.46 -13.08 32.54
N ARG A 417 -5.09 -12.17 33.27
CA ARG A 417 -5.30 -12.29 34.71
C ARG A 417 -6.30 -13.42 34.96
N PHE A 418 -5.86 -14.53 35.52
CA PHE A 418 -6.76 -15.62 35.92
C PHE A 418 -7.04 -15.54 37.42
N GLY A 419 -8.28 -15.20 37.79
CA GLY A 419 -8.74 -15.22 39.18
C GLY A 419 -8.75 -13.86 39.88
N SER A 420 -8.41 -13.84 41.17
CA SER A 420 -8.45 -12.64 42.02
C SER A 420 -7.45 -11.56 41.59
N PRO A 421 -7.68 -10.29 41.93
CA PRO A 421 -6.76 -9.21 41.58
C PRO A 421 -5.35 -9.47 42.12
N GLU A 422 -4.41 -9.76 41.23
CA GLU A 422 -3.00 -9.81 41.61
C GLU A 422 -2.52 -8.43 42.09
N PRO A 423 -1.65 -8.36 43.11
CA PRO A 423 -1.19 -7.11 43.70
C PRO A 423 -0.41 -6.25 42.70
N GLU A 424 -0.49 -4.94 42.84
CA GLU A 424 0.37 -4.04 42.07
C GLU A 424 1.84 -4.25 42.45
N LEU A 425 2.71 -4.21 41.43
CA LEU A 425 4.14 -4.47 41.55
C LEU A 425 4.96 -3.18 41.73
N PHE A 426 4.32 -2.04 41.49
CA PHE A 426 4.89 -0.70 41.50
C PHE A 426 3.96 0.26 42.26
N ALA A 427 4.47 1.44 42.62
CA ALA A 427 3.75 2.44 43.41
C ALA A 427 3.94 3.88 42.88
N PHE A 428 4.11 4.06 41.57
CA PHE A 428 4.30 5.35 40.91
C PHE A 428 3.10 6.29 41.10
N ALA A 429 1.87 5.77 41.17
CA ALA A 429 0.69 6.60 41.43
C ALA A 429 0.78 7.31 42.78
N THR A 430 1.37 6.65 43.79
CA THR A 430 1.56 7.24 45.12
C THR A 430 2.59 8.37 45.13
N GLU A 431 3.48 8.41 44.13
CA GLU A 431 4.45 9.47 43.91
C GLU A 431 3.88 10.63 43.07
N GLY A 432 2.61 10.53 42.65
CA GLY A 432 1.92 11.53 41.83
C GLY A 432 2.18 11.40 40.33
N ASP A 433 2.73 10.27 39.88
CA ASP A 433 2.96 9.99 38.48
C ASP A 433 1.68 9.45 37.81
N GLU A 434 1.41 9.93 36.60
CA GLU A 434 0.33 9.46 35.75
C GLU A 434 0.85 9.27 34.33
N LEU A 435 0.46 8.17 33.68
CA LEU A 435 0.74 7.99 32.26
C LEU A 435 -0.08 8.98 31.47
N TYR A 436 0.52 9.52 30.40
CA TYR A 436 -0.20 10.38 29.48
C TYR A 436 -1.37 9.58 28.89
N GLN A 437 -2.61 9.99 29.22
CA GLN A 437 -3.78 9.37 28.62
C GLN A 437 -3.71 9.62 27.10
N PRO A 438 -3.92 8.60 26.25
CA PRO A 438 -4.02 8.84 24.83
C PRO A 438 -5.01 9.98 24.61
N VAL A 439 -4.67 10.97 23.80
CA VAL A 439 -5.66 11.95 23.34
C VAL A 439 -6.65 11.14 22.52
N ILE A 440 -7.68 10.65 23.18
CA ILE A 440 -8.89 10.18 22.54
C ILE A 440 -9.40 11.47 21.89
N ASP A 441 -9.26 11.54 20.57
CA ASP A 441 -9.92 12.55 19.75
C ASP A 441 -11.36 12.58 20.24
N ASP A 442 -11.72 13.66 20.95
CA ASP A 442 -12.95 13.77 21.75
C ASP A 442 -14.22 13.65 20.91
N GLY A 443 -14.04 13.49 19.59
CA GLY A 443 -15.09 13.12 18.70
C GLY A 443 -16.19 14.15 18.78
N SER A 444 -15.85 15.44 18.78
CA SER A 444 -16.86 16.49 18.61
C SER A 444 -17.69 16.29 17.31
N ASP A 445 -17.26 15.39 16.41
CA ASP A 445 -18.03 14.89 15.26
C ASP A 445 -18.51 13.42 15.35
N VAL A 446 -18.25 12.72 16.45
CA VAL A 446 -18.72 11.38 16.80
C VAL A 446 -20.12 11.51 17.43
N GLU A 447 -21.11 11.74 16.58
CA GLU A 447 -22.46 11.28 16.93
C GLU A 447 -22.46 9.75 16.81
N GLU A 448 -22.59 9.09 17.97
CA GLU A 448 -22.89 7.65 18.19
C GLU A 448 -22.79 6.76 16.94
N CYS A 449 -21.57 6.32 16.59
CA CYS A 449 -21.37 5.35 15.52
C CYS A 449 -21.36 3.92 16.12
N PRO A 450 -22.37 3.05 15.88
CA PRO A 450 -22.51 1.78 16.61
C PRO A 450 -21.54 0.66 16.19
N HIS A 451 -20.59 0.92 15.28
CA HIS A 451 -19.87 -0.14 14.54
C HIS A 451 -18.37 0.13 14.37
N THR A 452 -17.71 0.68 15.39
CA THR A 452 -16.24 0.62 15.46
C THR A 452 -15.82 -0.83 15.72
N PRO A 453 -14.87 -1.41 14.95
CA PRO A 453 -14.27 -2.68 15.32
C PRO A 453 -13.68 -2.53 16.70
N VAL A 454 -14.05 -3.43 17.61
CA VAL A 454 -13.57 -3.52 18.99
C VAL A 454 -12.04 -3.48 18.98
N ASN A 455 -11.48 -2.26 19.15
CA ASN A 455 -10.11 -2.11 19.59
C ASN A 455 -10.06 -2.65 21.03
N ARG A 456 -8.87 -3.02 21.49
CA ARG A 456 -8.55 -3.62 22.80
C ARG A 456 -9.16 -2.97 24.07
N ALA A 457 -9.97 -1.92 23.96
CA ALA A 457 -10.44 -1.05 25.03
C ALA A 457 -11.84 -1.38 25.61
N ASP A 458 -12.60 -2.34 25.07
CA ASP A 458 -13.98 -2.62 25.53
C ASP A 458 -14.12 -3.83 26.48
N SER A 459 -13.03 -4.32 27.07
CA SER A 459 -13.18 -5.21 28.24
C SER A 459 -13.25 -4.35 29.49
N ASP A 460 -14.33 -4.47 30.27
CA ASP A 460 -14.57 -3.82 31.57
C ASP A 460 -13.46 -4.09 32.64
N ASP A 461 -12.41 -4.83 32.29
CA ASP A 461 -11.26 -5.19 33.10
C ASP A 461 -9.97 -4.40 32.74
N GLU A 462 -10.06 -3.22 32.11
CA GLU A 462 -8.85 -2.40 31.89
C GLU A 462 -8.20 -2.00 33.24
N PRO A 463 -6.87 -2.20 33.40
CA PRO A 463 -6.17 -1.78 34.60
C PRO A 463 -6.25 -0.26 34.75
N GLN A 464 -6.96 0.18 35.79
CA GLN A 464 -7.07 1.59 36.13
C GLN A 464 -5.79 2.05 36.84
N GLY A 465 -5.06 2.98 36.22
CA GLY A 465 -3.89 3.64 36.81
C GLY A 465 -2.54 3.16 36.28
N ILE A 466 -1.51 4.00 36.47
CA ILE A 466 -0.13 3.75 36.01
C ILE A 466 0.43 2.44 36.60
N ASP A 467 0.20 2.17 37.88
CA ASP A 467 0.76 1.02 38.57
C ASP A 467 0.18 -0.30 38.07
N ALA A 468 -1.13 -0.34 37.86
CA ALA A 468 -1.79 -1.51 37.30
C ALA A 468 -1.30 -1.80 35.87
N GLN A 469 -1.15 -0.78 35.03
CA GLN A 469 -0.64 -0.91 33.65
C GLN A 469 0.82 -1.36 33.62
N LEU A 470 1.69 -0.75 34.42
CA LEU A 470 3.11 -1.12 34.49
C LEU A 470 3.29 -2.52 35.10
N SER A 471 2.46 -2.90 36.05
CA SER A 471 2.46 -4.24 36.62
C SER A 471 2.01 -5.29 35.61
N GLN A 472 1.02 -4.99 34.76
CA GLN A 472 0.63 -5.86 33.65
C GLN A 472 1.76 -5.97 32.61
N LEU A 473 2.38 -4.85 32.25
CA LEU A 473 3.50 -4.81 31.31
C LEU A 473 4.68 -5.65 31.81
N TRP A 474 5.00 -5.57 33.10
CA TRP A 474 6.04 -6.37 33.73
C TRP A 474 5.74 -7.87 33.69
N ARG A 475 4.51 -8.27 34.02
CA ARG A 475 4.10 -9.70 33.94
C ARG A 475 4.12 -10.23 32.53
N GLN A 476 3.67 -9.43 31.55
CA GLN A 476 3.79 -9.75 30.14
C GLN A 476 5.26 -9.91 29.74
N PHE A 477 6.16 -9.04 30.24
CA PHE A 477 7.60 -9.15 30.02
C PHE A 477 8.14 -10.49 30.54
N VAL A 478 7.85 -10.85 31.78
CA VAL A 478 8.31 -12.11 32.38
C VAL A 478 7.78 -13.33 31.62
N SER A 479 6.50 -13.30 31.24
CA SER A 479 5.85 -14.33 30.42
C SER A 479 6.51 -14.47 29.05
N ASP A 480 6.71 -13.35 28.33
CA ASP A 480 7.34 -13.32 27.02
C ASP A 480 8.79 -13.76 27.06
N LEU A 481 9.55 -13.29 28.06
CA LEU A 481 10.96 -13.65 28.27
C LEU A 481 11.11 -15.15 28.41
N THR A 482 10.25 -15.77 29.22
CA THR A 482 10.25 -17.21 29.49
C THR A 482 9.76 -18.01 28.27
N ALA A 483 8.68 -17.57 27.63
CA ALA A 483 8.12 -18.22 26.44
C ALA A 483 9.06 -18.16 25.22
N LYS A 484 9.89 -17.11 25.12
CA LYS A 484 10.90 -16.95 24.06
C LYS A 484 12.21 -17.68 24.34
N SER A 485 12.30 -18.42 25.44
CA SER A 485 13.47 -19.26 25.71
C SER A 485 13.83 -20.15 24.50
N PRO A 486 15.12 -20.30 24.19
CA PRO A 486 15.56 -21.09 23.06
C PRO A 486 15.11 -22.55 23.15
N ASN A 487 15.01 -23.19 21.98
CA ASN A 487 14.84 -24.65 21.89
C ASN A 487 16.06 -25.23 21.16
N PRO A 488 16.41 -26.50 21.42
CA PRO A 488 17.48 -27.16 20.70
C PRO A 488 17.21 -27.21 19.18
N ARG A 489 18.30 -27.22 18.40
CA ARG A 489 18.21 -27.46 16.94
C ARG A 489 17.62 -28.85 16.69
N GLY A 490 16.73 -28.97 15.70
CA GLY A 490 16.08 -30.24 15.34
C GLY A 490 14.55 -30.26 15.41
N GLY A 491 13.89 -29.11 15.64
CA GLY A 491 12.45 -28.94 15.35
C GLY A 491 11.50 -29.85 16.13
N GLY A 492 11.40 -29.65 17.46
CA GLY A 492 10.38 -30.29 18.30
C GLY A 492 10.71 -31.71 18.78
N ILE A 493 11.73 -32.36 18.20
CA ILE A 493 12.17 -33.71 18.61
C ILE A 493 12.86 -33.69 19.98
N ARG A 494 13.58 -32.61 20.29
CA ARG A 494 14.25 -32.44 21.59
C ARG A 494 13.40 -31.54 22.50
N PRO A 495 13.31 -31.86 23.80
CA PRO A 495 12.62 -31.01 24.77
C PRO A 495 13.27 -29.61 24.82
N SER A 496 12.49 -28.62 25.25
CA SER A 496 12.97 -27.24 25.43
C SER A 496 14.14 -27.17 26.41
N TYR A 497 15.02 -26.18 26.27
CA TYR A 497 16.10 -25.99 27.24
C TYR A 497 15.58 -25.61 28.63
N MET A 498 14.36 -25.09 28.74
CA MET A 498 13.69 -24.86 30.02
C MET A 498 12.73 -25.99 30.35
N LYS A 499 12.77 -26.48 31.59
CA LYS A 499 11.91 -27.55 32.12
C LYS A 499 10.52 -27.06 32.55
N LEU A 500 10.29 -25.74 32.54
CA LEU A 500 9.01 -25.15 32.91
C LEU A 500 7.86 -25.62 32.01
N THR A 501 6.73 -25.94 32.64
CA THR A 501 5.45 -26.24 31.99
C THR A 501 4.91 -25.02 31.23
N PRO A 502 4.04 -25.21 30.22
CA PRO A 502 3.38 -24.09 29.54
C PRO A 502 2.73 -23.11 30.52
N GLU A 503 2.04 -23.61 31.54
CA GLU A 503 1.36 -22.81 32.56
C GLU A 503 2.35 -21.95 33.34
N GLN A 504 3.47 -22.53 33.78
CA GLN A 504 4.54 -21.79 34.46
C GLN A 504 5.16 -20.73 33.54
N ARG A 505 5.35 -21.03 32.25
CA ARG A 505 5.92 -20.09 31.28
C ARG A 505 5.05 -18.87 31.04
N TYR A 506 3.72 -19.04 31.08
CA TYR A 506 2.76 -17.97 30.81
C TYR A 506 2.22 -17.29 32.08
N SER A 507 2.61 -17.77 33.26
CA SER A 507 2.14 -17.26 34.56
C SER A 507 2.56 -15.82 34.87
N GLY A 508 3.59 -15.28 34.20
CA GLY A 508 4.19 -14.00 34.56
C GLY A 508 4.94 -14.02 35.91
N SER A 509 5.16 -15.20 36.52
CA SER A 509 5.87 -15.34 37.80
C SER A 509 7.37 -15.13 37.65
N GLU A 510 7.95 -14.39 38.60
CA GLU A 510 9.39 -14.15 38.72
C GLU A 510 10.14 -15.29 39.43
N ASP A 511 9.43 -16.27 40.01
CA ASP A 511 10.02 -17.35 40.82
C ASP A 511 11.17 -18.09 40.11
N PRO A 512 11.09 -18.42 38.80
CA PRO A 512 12.20 -19.06 38.11
C PRO A 512 13.48 -18.21 38.12
N TYR A 513 13.36 -16.88 38.09
CA TYR A 513 14.50 -15.95 38.04
C TYR A 513 15.09 -15.68 39.43
N LYS A 514 14.36 -16.00 40.51
CA LYS A 514 14.79 -15.87 41.91
C LYS A 514 15.36 -17.16 42.50
N SER A 515 15.49 -18.22 41.69
CA SER A 515 16.01 -19.51 42.14
C SER A 515 17.35 -19.83 41.49
N LEU A 516 18.35 -20.13 42.32
CA LEU A 516 19.65 -20.67 41.89
C LEU A 516 19.63 -22.19 41.68
N ARG A 517 18.48 -22.86 41.89
CA ARG A 517 18.30 -24.29 41.57
C ARG A 517 18.11 -24.48 40.07
N LEU A 518 19.17 -24.19 39.32
CA LEU A 518 19.14 -24.18 37.86
C LEU A 518 18.81 -25.55 37.26
N TYR A 519 19.04 -26.65 37.99
CA TYR A 519 18.61 -27.98 37.55
C TYR A 519 17.09 -28.14 37.46
N GLU A 520 16.30 -27.37 38.21
CA GLU A 520 14.84 -27.38 38.13
C GLU A 520 14.34 -26.57 36.92
N ILE A 521 15.14 -25.59 36.48
CA ILE A 521 14.75 -24.62 35.46
C ILE A 521 15.26 -25.04 34.07
N PHE A 522 16.49 -25.53 33.97
CA PHE A 522 17.16 -25.80 32.70
C PHE A 522 17.50 -27.28 32.51
N THR A 523 17.57 -27.71 31.25
CA THR A 523 18.19 -28.98 30.84
C THR A 523 19.66 -28.78 30.45
N ASP A 524 19.96 -27.69 29.73
CA ASP A 524 21.31 -27.23 29.42
C ASP A 524 21.36 -25.71 29.52
N VAL A 525 22.43 -25.15 30.08
CA VAL A 525 22.61 -23.70 30.20
C VAL A 525 24.10 -23.31 30.25
N TRP A 526 24.42 -22.15 29.67
CA TRP A 526 25.70 -21.47 29.86
C TRP A 526 25.52 -20.35 30.87
N TYR A 527 26.34 -20.31 31.91
CA TYR A 527 26.22 -19.32 32.97
C TYR A 527 27.57 -18.70 33.33
N LYS A 528 27.53 -17.49 33.88
CA LYS A 528 28.67 -16.87 34.58
C LYS A 528 28.17 -15.87 35.61
N ASN A 529 29.00 -15.57 36.58
CA ASN A 529 28.80 -14.40 37.43
C ASN A 529 29.11 -13.16 36.61
N ALA A 530 28.19 -12.20 36.65
CA ALA A 530 28.29 -10.97 35.88
C ALA A 530 28.57 -9.77 36.79
N SER A 531 29.17 -8.73 36.23
CA SER A 531 29.23 -7.44 36.93
C SER A 531 27.90 -6.70 36.81
N GLU A 532 27.72 -5.67 37.64
CA GLU A 532 26.55 -4.80 37.57
C GLU A 532 26.43 -4.12 36.20
N GLU A 533 27.56 -3.72 35.59
CA GLU A 533 27.56 -3.11 34.26
C GLU A 533 27.06 -4.08 33.17
N GLU A 534 27.33 -5.38 33.31
CA GLU A 534 26.83 -6.39 32.38
C GLU A 534 25.32 -6.61 32.53
N TRP A 535 24.81 -6.55 33.77
CA TRP A 535 23.37 -6.56 34.05
C TRP A 535 22.71 -5.31 33.46
N ASP A 536 23.32 -4.13 33.60
CA ASP A 536 22.82 -2.88 33.02
C ASP A 536 22.76 -2.93 31.49
N VAL A 537 23.77 -3.49 30.84
CA VAL A 537 23.74 -3.66 29.38
C VAL A 537 22.58 -4.57 28.97
N CYS A 538 22.33 -5.66 29.70
CA CYS A 538 21.20 -6.55 29.41
C CYS A 538 19.86 -5.86 29.67
N PHE A 539 19.71 -5.13 30.77
CA PHE A 539 18.54 -4.33 31.08
C PHE A 539 18.22 -3.34 29.96
N ASN A 540 19.23 -2.57 29.52
CA ASN A 540 19.07 -1.58 28.47
C ASN A 540 18.69 -2.19 27.10
N ASN A 541 19.01 -3.47 26.87
CA ASN A 541 18.55 -4.18 25.68
C ASN A 541 17.09 -4.66 25.82
N LEU A 542 16.68 -5.10 27.01
CA LEU A 542 15.32 -5.59 27.30
C LEU A 542 14.29 -4.46 27.38
N PHE A 543 14.67 -3.38 28.05
CA PHE A 543 13.94 -2.13 28.18
C PHE A 543 14.85 -1.03 27.66
N PRO A 544 14.73 -0.62 26.40
CA PRO A 544 15.53 0.48 25.85
C PRO A 544 15.00 1.86 26.21
N PRO A 545 15.88 2.88 26.33
CA PRO A 545 15.48 4.24 26.67
C PRO A 545 14.75 4.93 25.50
N ILE A 546 14.16 6.10 25.76
CA ILE A 546 13.56 6.96 24.72
C ILE A 546 14.60 7.24 23.62
N GLY A 547 14.16 7.18 22.37
CA GLY A 547 15.00 7.50 21.21
C GLY A 547 15.99 6.40 20.82
N PHE A 548 15.93 5.23 21.45
CA PHE A 548 16.77 4.11 21.07
C PHE A 548 16.47 3.60 19.65
N VAL A 549 17.49 3.58 18.80
CA VAL A 549 17.39 3.08 17.41
C VAL A 549 18.13 1.76 17.27
N SER A 550 17.44 0.72 16.77
CA SER A 550 18.08 -0.55 16.47
C SER A 550 18.85 -0.48 15.16
N THR A 551 20.13 -0.88 15.18
CA THR A 551 20.94 -1.01 13.96
C THR A 551 20.91 -2.41 13.35
N THR A 552 20.29 -3.39 14.01
CA THR A 552 20.31 -4.81 13.58
C THR A 552 18.95 -5.50 13.69
N ARG A 553 18.81 -6.62 12.96
CA ARG A 553 17.61 -7.47 12.97
C ARG A 553 17.45 -8.15 14.33
N ARG A 554 16.43 -7.74 15.09
CA ARG A 554 16.13 -8.25 16.43
C ARG A 554 15.38 -9.58 16.42
N GLN A 555 15.99 -10.63 16.93
CA GLN A 555 15.36 -11.92 17.22
C GLN A 555 14.70 -11.90 18.60
N GLY A 556 13.40 -12.23 18.65
CA GLY A 556 12.68 -12.40 19.92
C GLY A 556 12.04 -11.12 20.47
N TYR A 557 12.55 -9.92 20.19
CA TYR A 557 11.93 -8.67 20.67
C TYR A 557 10.64 -8.30 19.91
N LYS A 558 10.73 -8.05 18.60
CA LYS A 558 9.60 -7.61 17.76
C LYS A 558 8.31 -8.45 17.91
N PRO A 559 8.36 -9.80 18.02
CA PRO A 559 7.14 -10.61 18.18
C PRO A 559 6.66 -10.75 19.63
N SER A 560 7.27 -10.07 20.61
CA SER A 560 6.89 -10.14 22.02
C SER A 560 5.94 -8.99 22.37
N PRO A 561 4.70 -9.29 22.81
CA PRO A 561 3.72 -8.30 23.25
C PRO A 561 4.30 -7.22 24.19
N TYR A 562 5.05 -7.60 25.24
CA TYR A 562 5.58 -6.63 26.20
C TYR A 562 6.45 -5.57 25.52
N TYR A 563 7.24 -5.98 24.53
CA TYR A 563 8.17 -5.09 23.87
C TYR A 563 7.39 -4.10 22.98
N GLN A 564 6.29 -4.53 22.37
CA GLN A 564 5.41 -3.65 21.60
C GLN A 564 4.75 -2.62 22.52
N ASP A 565 4.19 -3.09 23.64
CA ASP A 565 3.50 -2.24 24.60
C ASP A 565 4.49 -1.25 25.27
N TRP A 566 5.71 -1.69 25.58
CA TRP A 566 6.80 -0.83 26.06
C TRP A 566 7.12 0.29 25.06
N MET A 567 7.29 -0.03 23.78
CA MET A 567 7.61 0.98 22.75
C MET A 567 6.45 1.96 22.52
N VAL A 568 5.20 1.51 22.63
CA VAL A 568 4.02 2.40 22.58
C VAL A 568 4.03 3.37 23.76
N MET A 569 4.29 2.85 24.97
CA MET A 569 4.37 3.68 26.17
C MET A 569 5.50 4.71 26.11
N LEU A 570 6.68 4.35 25.56
CA LEU A 570 7.76 5.30 25.29
C LEU A 570 7.34 6.44 24.36
N GLU A 571 6.60 6.13 23.30
CA GLU A 571 6.17 7.14 22.32
C GLU A 571 5.07 8.03 22.89
N GLN A 572 4.11 7.47 23.63
CA GLN A 572 3.03 8.23 24.29
C GLN A 572 3.56 9.19 25.35
N ASN A 573 4.63 8.81 26.05
CA ASN A 573 5.25 9.60 27.12
C ASN A 573 6.57 10.25 26.69
N ARG A 574 6.78 10.42 25.38
CA ARG A 574 8.03 10.95 24.82
C ARG A 574 8.37 12.34 25.34
N ASP A 575 7.36 13.16 25.59
CA ASP A 575 7.50 14.52 26.11
C ASP A 575 7.72 14.55 27.63
N ASN A 576 7.58 13.41 28.32
CA ASN A 576 7.82 13.27 29.76
C ASN A 576 8.98 12.30 30.02
N ALA A 577 10.18 12.71 29.60
CA ALA A 577 11.39 11.89 29.71
C ALA A 577 11.74 11.49 31.14
N ASP A 578 11.42 12.34 32.13
CA ASP A 578 11.69 12.07 33.54
C ASP A 578 10.80 10.95 34.10
N LEU A 579 9.51 10.93 33.74
CA LEU A 579 8.60 9.84 34.09
C LEU A 579 9.10 8.51 33.52
N VAL A 580 9.43 8.49 32.22
CA VAL A 580 9.94 7.27 31.59
C VAL A 580 11.23 6.80 32.25
N LYS A 581 12.13 7.72 32.63
CA LYS A 581 13.33 7.38 33.38
C LYS A 581 12.99 6.73 34.73
N ARG A 582 12.08 7.30 35.52
CA ARG A 582 11.63 6.70 36.80
C ARG A 582 11.03 5.31 36.62
N ILE A 583 10.18 5.13 35.60
CA ILE A 583 9.60 3.82 35.28
C ILE A 583 10.70 2.79 34.99
N ARG A 584 11.70 3.17 34.18
CA ARG A 584 12.86 2.31 33.91
C ARG A 584 13.63 1.99 35.17
N ASP A 585 13.88 2.98 36.02
CA ASP A 585 14.65 2.79 37.26
C ASP A 585 13.90 1.81 38.18
N GLY A 586 12.57 1.92 38.33
CA GLY A 586 11.77 0.94 39.09
C GLY A 586 11.75 -0.46 38.47
N PHE A 587 11.71 -0.56 37.13
CA PHE A 587 11.85 -1.85 36.43
C PHE A 587 13.23 -2.45 36.64
N ARG A 588 14.28 -1.62 36.63
CA ARG A 588 15.66 -2.04 36.91
C ARG A 588 15.79 -2.56 38.32
N GLU A 589 15.37 -1.79 39.32
CA GLU A 589 15.41 -2.18 40.73
C GLU A 589 14.72 -3.52 40.96
N ARG A 590 13.54 -3.70 40.36
CA ARG A 590 12.81 -4.97 40.44
C ARG A 590 13.56 -6.11 39.76
N MET A 591 14.08 -5.92 38.56
CA MET A 591 14.87 -6.95 37.84
C MET A 591 16.11 -7.36 38.63
N PHE A 592 16.73 -6.42 39.33
CA PHE A 592 17.93 -6.64 40.14
C PHE A 592 17.65 -7.40 41.44
N THR A 593 16.39 -7.72 41.74
CA THR A 593 16.01 -8.70 42.77
C THR A 593 16.09 -10.15 42.28
N TRP A 594 16.39 -10.37 41.00
CA TRP A 594 16.56 -11.71 40.45
C TRP A 594 17.96 -12.24 40.74
N GLU A 595 18.06 -13.56 40.86
CA GLU A 595 19.34 -14.26 41.07
C GLU A 595 20.08 -14.49 39.73
N TRP A 596 19.31 -14.50 38.63
CA TRP A 596 19.86 -14.62 37.28
C TRP A 596 18.94 -13.99 36.22
N MET A 597 19.52 -13.64 35.07
CA MET A 597 18.77 -13.19 33.90
C MET A 597 19.35 -13.75 32.60
N PRO A 598 18.58 -13.81 31.50
CA PRO A 598 19.14 -14.12 30.19
C PRO A 598 20.16 -13.06 29.75
N LYS A 599 21.24 -13.51 29.09
CA LYS A 599 22.20 -12.62 28.44
C LYS A 599 21.58 -12.01 27.17
N ALA A 600 20.83 -10.93 27.37
CA ALA A 600 20.21 -10.16 26.31
C ALA A 600 21.24 -9.31 25.56
N GLU A 601 21.23 -9.42 24.23
CA GLU A 601 22.03 -8.59 23.32
C GLU A 601 21.09 -7.66 22.53
N SER A 602 21.65 -6.63 21.90
CA SER A 602 20.89 -5.66 21.11
C SER A 602 20.12 -6.29 19.94
N ASP A 603 20.58 -7.44 19.44
CA ASP A 603 19.97 -8.19 18.34
C ASP A 603 19.16 -9.41 18.81
N LYS A 604 19.22 -9.85 20.07
CA LYS A 604 18.44 -10.99 20.56
C LYS A 604 18.23 -11.01 22.08
N MET A 605 17.04 -11.39 22.47
CA MET A 605 16.64 -11.51 23.89
C MET A 605 17.37 -12.68 24.59
N TRP A 606 17.63 -13.76 23.86
CA TRP A 606 18.35 -14.92 24.35
C TRP A 606 19.56 -15.23 23.46
N THR A 607 20.75 -15.07 24.02
CA THR A 607 21.99 -15.49 23.33
C THR A 607 22.16 -17.00 23.43
N THR A 608 22.42 -17.67 22.31
CA THR A 608 22.58 -19.14 22.23
C THR A 608 23.88 -19.62 21.59
N SER A 609 24.56 -18.75 20.83
CA SER A 609 25.73 -19.13 20.05
C SER A 609 27.03 -18.74 20.76
N ALA A 610 27.93 -19.69 20.91
CA ALA A 610 29.27 -19.48 21.41
C ALA A 610 30.23 -18.90 20.34
N LYS A 611 30.17 -17.60 20.02
CA LYS A 611 31.25 -16.95 19.22
C LYS A 611 32.61 -17.15 19.93
N LYS A 612 33.67 -17.45 19.15
CA LYS A 612 34.94 -18.01 19.65
C LYS A 612 35.76 -17.11 20.60
N ASP A 613 35.70 -15.79 20.48
CA ASP A 613 36.83 -14.95 20.94
C ASP A 613 36.68 -14.23 22.30
N GLY A 614 35.56 -14.40 23.03
CA GLY A 614 35.37 -13.74 24.35
C GLY A 614 34.85 -14.64 25.47
N LYS A 615 34.79 -15.96 25.25
CA LYS A 615 33.92 -16.88 26.02
C LYS A 615 34.62 -17.82 27.00
N ARG A 616 35.86 -17.53 27.41
CA ARG A 616 36.50 -18.30 28.51
C ARG A 616 35.81 -18.08 29.87
N ALA A 617 34.90 -17.12 29.98
CA ALA A 617 34.24 -16.74 31.23
C ALA A 617 32.91 -17.48 31.52
N PHE A 618 32.34 -18.24 30.57
CA PHE A 618 31.08 -18.98 30.81
C PHE A 618 31.35 -20.45 31.09
N MET A 619 30.71 -20.96 32.14
CA MET A 619 30.62 -22.38 32.47
C MET A 619 29.36 -22.97 31.84
N CYS A 620 29.36 -24.28 31.55
CA CYS A 620 28.19 -24.99 31.04
C CYS A 620 27.73 -26.03 32.05
N TRP A 621 26.42 -26.15 32.21
CA TRP A 621 25.82 -27.29 32.86
C TRP A 621 24.74 -27.92 31.97
N PRO A 622 24.69 -29.26 31.84
CA PRO A 622 25.72 -30.22 32.25
C PRO A 622 27.07 -29.92 31.56
N VAL A 623 28.17 -30.36 32.16
CA VAL A 623 29.51 -30.15 31.59
C VAL A 623 29.59 -30.88 30.25
N LYS A 624 29.85 -30.15 29.17
CA LYS A 624 29.98 -30.69 27.81
C LYS A 624 31.35 -30.32 27.23
N GLU A 625 31.95 -31.25 26.50
CA GLU A 625 33.22 -31.03 25.77
C GLU A 625 33.00 -30.15 24.53
N ASP A 626 31.87 -30.35 23.85
CA ASP A 626 31.48 -29.58 22.67
C ASP A 626 30.62 -28.36 23.03
N ARG A 627 30.90 -27.23 22.38
CA ARG A 627 30.12 -25.99 22.51
C ARG A 627 28.82 -26.07 21.72
N GLU A 628 27.95 -27.00 22.11
CA GLU A 628 26.58 -27.03 21.64
C GLU A 628 25.85 -25.72 21.99
N ALA A 629 24.91 -25.32 21.14
CA ALA A 629 24.07 -24.17 21.44
C ALA A 629 23.26 -24.47 22.70
N ALA A 630 23.21 -23.53 23.64
CA ALA A 630 22.33 -23.54 24.80
C ALA A 630 22.13 -22.08 25.27
N PRO A 631 21.08 -21.77 26.06
CA PRO A 631 20.82 -20.42 26.55
C PRO A 631 21.99 -19.90 27.40
N PHE A 632 22.35 -18.64 27.22
CA PHE A 632 23.33 -17.95 28.06
C PHE A 632 22.59 -17.12 29.12
N ILE A 633 22.97 -17.29 30.38
CA ILE A 633 22.45 -16.52 31.52
C ILE A 633 23.59 -15.83 32.28
N LEU A 634 23.25 -14.73 32.93
CA LEU A 634 24.10 -13.99 33.86
C LEU A 634 23.57 -14.22 35.26
N LEU A 635 24.44 -14.63 36.19
CA LEU A 635 24.13 -14.76 37.60
C LEU A 635 24.48 -13.46 38.33
N GLU A 636 23.81 -13.22 39.46
CA GLU A 636 24.19 -12.17 40.39
C GLU A 636 25.66 -12.34 40.84
N LYS A 637 26.29 -11.24 41.25
CA LYS A 637 27.67 -11.24 41.73
C LYS A 637 27.82 -12.18 42.93
N ASN A 638 28.72 -13.16 42.79
CA ASN A 638 29.01 -14.21 43.77
C ASN A 638 27.92 -15.26 43.98
N ALA A 639 26.86 -15.28 43.17
CA ALA A 639 25.89 -16.35 43.20
C ALA A 639 26.53 -17.71 42.87
N VAL A 640 26.05 -18.75 43.54
CA VAL A 640 26.51 -20.13 43.34
C VAL A 640 25.33 -20.98 42.87
N PRO A 641 25.29 -21.40 41.60
CA PRO A 641 24.18 -22.19 41.08
C PRO A 641 24.21 -23.61 41.65
N ILE A 642 23.02 -24.14 41.91
CA ILE A 642 22.80 -25.51 42.40
C ILE A 642 22.33 -26.37 41.23
N PHE A 643 23.02 -27.49 41.02
CA PHE A 643 22.84 -28.36 39.85
C PHE A 643 22.50 -29.82 40.16
N ALA A 644 22.43 -30.18 41.44
CA ALA A 644 21.96 -31.46 41.90
C ALA A 644 20.97 -31.22 43.05
N PRO A 645 19.92 -32.05 43.19
CA PRO A 645 19.19 -32.09 44.45
C PRO A 645 20.19 -32.43 45.57
N PRO A 646 20.04 -31.86 46.78
CA PRO A 646 20.80 -32.36 47.92
C PRO A 646 20.57 -33.87 47.98
N GLU A 647 21.64 -34.66 48.03
CA GLU A 647 21.51 -36.09 48.35
C GLU A 647 20.68 -36.13 49.63
N ASP A 648 19.51 -36.77 49.60
CA ASP A 648 18.70 -36.95 50.80
C ASP A 648 19.63 -37.61 51.82
N GLU A 649 20.13 -36.82 52.79
CA GLU A 649 20.83 -37.35 53.94
C GLU A 649 19.81 -38.27 54.59
N ASP A 650 20.01 -39.56 54.35
CA ASP A 650 19.26 -40.69 54.86
C ASP A 650 19.07 -40.45 56.35
N MET A 651 17.94 -39.82 56.72
CA MET A 651 17.59 -39.58 58.11
C MET A 651 17.26 -40.96 58.66
N GLY A 652 18.31 -41.63 59.13
CA GLY A 652 18.25 -42.89 59.84
C GLY A 652 17.28 -42.73 60.99
N VAL A 653 16.05 -43.20 60.76
CA VAL A 653 15.09 -43.52 61.80
C VAL A 653 15.71 -44.66 62.59
N ASN A 654 16.47 -44.32 63.63
CA ASN A 654 16.82 -45.25 64.68
C ASN A 654 15.55 -45.54 65.47
N ASP A 655 14.89 -46.66 65.14
CA ASP A 655 13.98 -47.34 66.04
C ASP A 655 14.80 -47.91 67.22
N SER A 656 14.54 -47.39 68.41
CA SER A 656 14.83 -48.05 69.70
C SER A 656 13.70 -47.78 70.67
#